data_AF-A0A496RS46-F1
#
_entry.id   AF-A0A496RS46-F1
#
_cell.length_a   1.000
_cell.length_b   1.000
_cell.length_c   1.000
_cell.angle_alpha   90.00
_cell.angle_beta   90.00
_cell.angle_gamma   90.00
#
_symmetry.space_group_name_H-M   'P 1'
#
loop_
_entity.id
_entity.type
_entity.pdbx_description
1 polymer ?
#
loop_
_entity_poly.entity_id
_entity_poly.type
_entity_poly.pdbx_seq_one_letter_code
_entity_poly.pdbx_strand_id
1 'polypeptide(L)'
;IETPEGPNIGLIASLTTFARINTFGFIETPYSKVVNGRVTDKIDYLSADIEDKYVIAQANAPIDENGYFLNDIISCRYKGDFPKMRRNDVDYMDVSPMQRVSVAAGLIPFLEHDDANRALMGSNMQRQAVPLLEPESPLVGTGFEQKVAVDTASVIVARDSGIVRYVDANKIVLNNTTYHLKKFMRSNASTSINQRPLVKNGQKIKKGDVIADGAATKDGELALGRNVSVAFMPWRGYNFEDAILISEKVVKEDMYTSIHIEEFECEARDTRLGNEDISCDIPNVGEETLKNLAENGIIRIGAEVKSGDILVGKVTPKTETELSPEEKLLRAIFGEKAQDVKDTSLTVPPGVEGVVIDVRSFSRKGLKGKSKDEISEELKLIDKIRKYYKEQISELKKERSSKLAKLLLDKKLAVSLLTEDTGKVIVAANKIVKKNDLKMFGHIDMDTIKIAGHEQAGEEIRKIIYALDQQIDDVMDLEQREIDKIKRGDELPPGVLKKVVVVVASKKKLSVGDKMAGRHGNKGVIARILPEEDMPFLPDGTPVEIVLNPLGVPSRMNVGQVLEMHLGWAAKVLGFKCATSVFSGANETEIKQALRDAGLPESGKIVLRDGLTGEKFDKEVSVGYVYIIKLAHLVDDKIHARSIGPYSLVTQQPLGGKAQFGGQRFGEMEVWALEAYGAAFTLQEFLTVKSDDVVGRTRMYESIVKGENALNPSTPESFNVLVKELQSLGLDVQAEIKQNDKGKVKKKSL
;
A
#
# COMPACT_ATOMS: atom_id res chain seq x y z
N ILE A 1 -17.20 12.05 11.23
CA ILE A 1 -16.02 12.67 10.58
C ILE A 1 -15.22 11.70 9.71
N GLU A 2 -15.32 10.38 9.85
CA GLU A 2 -14.69 9.46 8.89
C GLU A 2 -15.75 8.70 8.07
N THR A 3 -15.93 9.11 6.82
CA THR A 3 -16.77 8.46 5.81
C THR A 3 -16.21 8.83 4.42
N PRO A 4 -16.41 7.99 3.38
CA PRO A 4 -16.09 8.37 2.01
C PRO A 4 -16.82 9.64 1.59
N GLU A 5 -16.14 10.46 0.79
CA GLU A 5 -16.76 11.56 0.06
C GLU A 5 -17.48 11.00 -1.19
N GLY A 6 -18.60 11.63 -1.57
CA GLY A 6 -19.36 11.27 -2.77
C GLY A 6 -20.64 10.46 -2.49
N PRO A 7 -21.05 9.55 -3.40
CA PRO A 7 -22.38 8.93 -3.36
C PRO A 7 -22.60 8.02 -2.14
N ASN A 8 -21.51 7.56 -1.51
CA ASN A 8 -21.56 6.63 -0.37
C ASN A 8 -21.43 7.33 0.99
N ILE A 9 -21.59 8.66 1.04
CA ILE A 9 -21.48 9.42 2.29
C ILE A 9 -22.53 8.95 3.30
N GLY A 10 -22.10 8.64 4.53
CA GLY A 10 -22.97 8.17 5.61
C GLY A 10 -23.39 6.70 5.50
N LEU A 11 -23.22 6.06 4.34
CA LEU A 11 -23.45 4.61 4.19
C LEU A 11 -22.28 3.78 4.75
N ILE A 12 -21.07 4.35 4.75
CA ILE A 12 -19.87 3.72 5.28
C ILE A 12 -19.33 4.60 6.40
N ALA A 13 -19.35 4.08 7.62
CA ALA A 13 -18.79 4.72 8.80
C ALA A 13 -17.68 3.84 9.40
N SER A 14 -16.75 4.47 10.11
CA SER A 14 -15.70 3.77 10.84
C SER A 14 -16.05 3.67 12.32
N LEU A 15 -15.70 2.55 12.95
CA LEU A 15 -15.87 2.35 14.38
C LEU A 15 -15.02 3.35 15.17
N THR A 16 -15.54 3.86 16.29
CA THR A 16 -14.79 4.75 17.17
C THR A 16 -13.76 3.98 18.00
N THR A 17 -12.77 4.68 18.53
CA THR A 17 -11.57 4.10 19.18
C THR A 17 -11.85 3.11 20.31
N PHE A 18 -12.89 3.34 21.13
CA PHE A 18 -13.22 2.50 22.28
C PHE A 18 -14.50 1.68 22.12
N ALA A 19 -15.20 1.82 21.00
CA ALA A 19 -16.43 1.07 20.77
C ALA A 19 -16.15 -0.42 20.56
N ARG A 20 -17.08 -1.25 21.03
CA ARG A 20 -17.03 -2.72 20.85
C ARG A 20 -18.40 -3.24 20.43
N ILE A 21 -18.42 -4.44 19.87
CA ILE A 21 -19.66 -5.13 19.53
C ILE A 21 -19.95 -6.14 20.65
N ASN A 22 -21.16 -6.09 21.19
CA ASN A 22 -21.58 -7.01 22.25
C ASN A 22 -22.04 -8.37 21.70
N THR A 23 -22.40 -9.29 22.60
CA THR A 23 -22.82 -10.65 22.21
C THR A 23 -24.07 -10.69 21.33
N PHE A 24 -24.89 -9.64 21.35
CA PHE A 24 -26.10 -9.51 20.54
C PHE A 24 -25.86 -8.78 19.21
N GLY A 25 -24.64 -8.30 18.96
CA GLY A 25 -24.30 -7.55 17.74
C GLY A 25 -24.56 -6.05 17.82
N PHE A 26 -24.91 -5.51 18.99
CA PHE A 26 -25.05 -4.06 19.20
C PHE A 26 -23.72 -3.41 19.56
N ILE A 27 -23.57 -2.15 19.17
CA ILE A 27 -22.41 -1.34 19.50
C ILE A 27 -22.55 -0.81 20.93
N GLU A 28 -21.50 -0.97 21.73
CA GLU A 28 -21.38 -0.45 23.09
C GLU A 28 -20.18 0.47 23.22
N THR A 29 -20.32 1.51 24.03
CA THR A 29 -19.26 2.48 24.36
C THR A 29 -18.98 2.43 25.87
N PRO A 30 -17.71 2.55 26.32
CA PRO A 30 -17.40 2.57 27.74
C PRO A 30 -17.68 3.94 28.38
N TYR A 31 -18.18 3.92 29.61
CA TYR A 31 -18.40 5.10 30.44
C TYR A 31 -17.91 4.86 31.88
N SER A 32 -17.33 5.89 32.50
CA SER A 32 -16.97 5.90 33.91
C SER A 32 -18.20 6.15 34.77
N LYS A 33 -18.48 5.29 35.75
CA LYS A 33 -19.64 5.43 36.62
C LYS A 33 -19.45 6.57 37.62
N VAL A 34 -20.47 7.41 37.80
CA VAL A 34 -20.49 8.50 38.78
C VAL A 34 -21.41 8.10 39.94
N VAL A 35 -20.92 8.25 41.18
CA VAL A 35 -21.70 7.96 42.39
C VAL A 35 -21.61 9.16 43.33
N ASN A 36 -22.75 9.77 43.65
CA ASN A 36 -22.83 10.95 44.53
C ASN A 36 -21.86 12.08 44.14
N GLY A 37 -21.77 12.37 42.84
CA GLY A 37 -20.89 13.41 42.30
C GLY A 37 -19.40 13.06 42.25
N ARG A 38 -19.03 11.82 42.56
CA ARG A 38 -17.66 11.29 42.41
C ARG A 38 -17.59 10.34 41.21
N VAL A 39 -16.71 10.66 40.26
CA VAL A 39 -16.33 9.78 39.15
C VAL A 39 -15.51 8.62 39.70
N THR A 40 -15.92 7.40 39.40
CA THR A 40 -15.24 6.17 39.84
C THR A 40 -14.45 5.54 38.70
N ASP A 41 -13.43 4.75 39.03
CA ASP A 41 -12.64 3.98 38.04
C ASP A 41 -13.40 2.79 37.45
N LYS A 42 -14.66 2.58 37.87
CA LYS A 42 -15.49 1.51 37.35
C LYS A 42 -16.04 1.90 35.98
N ILE A 43 -15.61 1.17 34.96
CA ILE A 43 -16.06 1.34 33.57
C ILE A 43 -17.20 0.36 33.28
N ASP A 44 -18.36 0.89 32.91
CA ASP A 44 -19.49 0.11 32.40
C ASP A 44 -19.66 0.41 30.90
N TYR A 45 -19.87 -0.64 30.10
CA TYR A 45 -20.14 -0.49 28.66
C TYR A 45 -21.64 -0.44 28.44
N LEU A 46 -22.10 0.61 27.78
CA LEU A 46 -23.51 0.86 27.55
C LEU A 46 -23.81 0.79 26.04
N SER A 47 -24.87 0.09 25.69
CA SER A 47 -25.50 0.14 24.36
C SER A 47 -26.41 1.36 24.26
N ALA A 48 -26.74 1.78 23.04
CA ALA A 48 -27.52 2.99 22.78
C ALA A 48 -28.87 3.04 23.52
N ASP A 49 -29.57 1.91 23.66
CA ASP A 49 -30.86 1.80 24.37
C ASP A 49 -30.74 1.95 25.90
N ILE A 50 -29.58 1.61 26.45
CA ILE A 50 -29.25 1.77 27.87
C ILE A 50 -28.73 3.19 28.12
N GLU A 51 -27.90 3.70 27.21
CA GLU A 51 -27.32 5.05 27.24
C GLU A 51 -28.40 6.13 27.36
N ASP A 52 -29.51 6.00 26.63
CA ASP A 52 -30.65 6.94 26.64
C ASP A 52 -31.34 7.12 28.00
N LYS A 53 -31.09 6.24 28.97
CA LYS A 53 -31.70 6.29 30.30
C LYS A 53 -30.90 7.12 31.30
N TYR A 54 -29.63 7.41 31.01
CA TYR A 54 -28.69 8.00 31.96
C TYR A 54 -28.21 9.38 31.54
N VAL A 55 -27.81 10.19 32.52
CA VAL A 55 -27.19 11.51 32.30
C VAL A 55 -25.68 11.35 32.22
N ILE A 56 -25.09 11.72 31.08
CA ILE A 56 -23.66 11.50 30.79
C ILE A 56 -22.91 12.84 30.72
N ALA A 57 -21.91 13.01 31.57
CA ALA A 57 -21.00 14.15 31.55
C ALA A 57 -19.89 14.00 30.48
N GLN A 58 -19.42 15.13 29.97
CA GLN A 58 -18.31 15.20 29.01
C GLN A 58 -16.97 14.82 29.67
N ALA A 59 -16.07 14.19 28.90
CA ALA A 59 -14.74 13.80 29.38
C ALA A 59 -13.87 14.99 29.84
N ASN A 60 -14.09 16.18 29.28
CA ASN A 60 -13.32 17.39 29.62
C ASN A 60 -13.84 18.13 30.87
N ALA A 61 -14.83 17.57 31.58
CA ALA A 61 -15.33 18.18 32.79
C ALA A 61 -14.23 18.20 33.87
N PRO A 62 -13.92 19.36 34.49
CA PRO A 62 -12.83 19.47 35.44
C PRO A 62 -13.18 18.71 36.74
N ILE A 63 -12.29 17.79 37.12
CA ILE A 63 -12.39 16.95 38.32
C ILE A 63 -11.22 17.25 39.27
N ASP A 64 -11.43 17.02 40.57
CA ASP A 64 -10.38 17.08 41.59
C ASP A 64 -9.59 15.77 41.70
N GLU A 65 -8.52 15.74 42.50
CA GLU A 65 -7.70 14.55 42.74
C GLU A 65 -8.47 13.38 43.37
N ASN A 66 -9.62 13.66 44.01
CA ASN A 66 -10.47 12.66 44.64
C ASN A 66 -11.57 12.14 43.68
N GLY A 67 -11.68 12.69 42.47
CA GLY A 67 -12.64 12.34 41.43
C GLY A 67 -13.97 13.10 41.51
N TYR A 68 -14.10 14.15 42.32
CA TYR A 68 -15.29 15.00 42.36
C TYR A 68 -15.24 16.10 41.30
N PHE A 69 -16.39 16.45 40.76
CA PHE A 69 -16.50 17.60 39.86
C PHE A 69 -16.21 18.91 40.60
N LEU A 70 -15.33 19.73 40.01
CA LEU A 70 -14.97 21.05 40.53
C LEU A 70 -16.14 22.05 40.40
N ASN A 71 -16.90 21.93 39.32
CA ASN A 71 -18.06 22.78 39.05
C ASN A 71 -19.35 22.14 39.59
N ASP A 72 -20.23 22.95 40.19
CA ASP A 72 -21.53 22.47 40.69
C ASP A 72 -22.51 22.15 39.57
N ILE A 73 -22.40 22.87 38.45
CA ILE A 73 -23.21 22.69 37.24
C ILE A 73 -22.33 22.20 36.10
N ILE A 74 -22.71 21.08 35.49
CA ILE A 74 -21.91 20.38 34.47
C ILE A 74 -22.73 20.24 33.20
N SER A 75 -22.11 20.52 32.06
CA SER A 75 -22.70 20.25 30.75
C SER A 75 -22.75 18.74 30.50
N CYS A 76 -23.95 18.20 30.37
CA CYS A 76 -24.20 16.78 30.19
C CYS A 76 -24.96 16.53 28.89
N ARG A 77 -25.09 15.26 28.53
CA ARG A 77 -25.96 14.77 27.45
C ARG A 77 -27.03 13.86 28.04
N TYR A 78 -28.27 14.06 27.62
CA TYR A 78 -29.41 13.24 28.02
C TYR A 78 -30.42 13.18 26.87
N LYS A 79 -30.74 11.98 26.37
CA LYS A 79 -31.72 11.75 25.27
C LYS A 79 -31.53 12.62 24.03
N GLY A 80 -30.27 12.89 23.66
CA GLY A 80 -29.93 13.73 22.51
C GLY A 80 -29.89 15.24 22.79
N ASP A 81 -30.38 15.68 23.95
CA ASP A 81 -30.26 17.07 24.40
C ASP A 81 -28.98 17.29 25.24
N PHE A 82 -28.58 18.56 25.37
CA PHE A 82 -27.38 18.98 26.12
C PHE A 82 -27.72 19.82 27.37
N PRO A 83 -28.39 19.24 28.39
CA PRO A 83 -28.75 19.98 29.59
C PRO A 83 -27.54 20.27 30.48
N LYS A 84 -27.68 21.31 31.30
CA LYS A 84 -26.75 21.61 32.41
C LYS A 84 -27.34 21.06 33.70
N MET A 85 -26.70 20.03 34.25
CA MET A 85 -27.19 19.29 35.42
C MET A 85 -26.29 19.56 36.63
N ARG A 86 -26.82 19.33 37.85
CA ARG A 86 -25.99 19.41 39.06
C ARG A 86 -25.10 18.19 39.15
N ARG A 87 -23.94 18.32 39.80
CA ARG A 87 -22.97 17.21 39.96
C ARG A 87 -23.55 15.92 40.56
N ASN A 88 -24.60 16.01 41.38
CA ASN A 88 -25.25 14.85 42.00
C ASN A 88 -26.22 14.12 41.06
N ASP A 89 -26.68 14.79 40.00
CA ASP A 89 -27.65 14.25 39.05
C ASP A 89 -26.97 13.63 37.81
N VAL A 90 -25.64 13.50 37.85
CA VAL A 90 -24.83 12.87 36.79
C VAL A 90 -24.61 11.41 37.13
N ASP A 91 -24.95 10.52 36.20
CA ASP A 91 -24.84 9.06 36.38
C ASP A 91 -23.53 8.50 35.84
N TYR A 92 -23.07 9.02 34.70
CA TYR A 92 -21.88 8.54 33.99
C TYR A 92 -21.05 9.70 33.42
N MET A 93 -19.80 9.41 33.06
CA MET A 93 -18.89 10.33 32.37
C MET A 93 -18.17 9.59 31.25
N ASP A 94 -17.93 10.28 30.13
CA ASP A 94 -17.08 9.79 29.05
C ASP A 94 -15.67 9.43 29.57
N VAL A 95 -15.11 8.28 29.16
CA VAL A 95 -13.79 7.82 29.63
C VAL A 95 -12.65 8.65 29.06
N SER A 96 -12.75 9.00 27.78
CA SER A 96 -11.73 9.77 27.08
C SER A 96 -12.35 10.68 26.03
N PRO A 97 -11.82 11.88 25.79
CA PRO A 97 -12.27 12.75 24.71
C PRO A 97 -12.12 12.11 23.32
N MET A 98 -11.15 11.20 23.18
CA MET A 98 -10.88 10.45 21.96
C MET A 98 -11.95 9.41 21.63
N GLN A 99 -12.82 9.04 22.58
CA GLN A 99 -13.81 7.98 22.37
C GLN A 99 -14.86 8.27 21.30
N ARG A 100 -15.01 9.55 20.94
CA ARG A 100 -15.95 10.01 19.91
C ARG A 100 -15.38 9.95 18.50
N VAL A 101 -14.05 9.80 18.35
CA VAL A 101 -13.38 9.80 17.05
C VAL A 101 -12.94 8.39 16.67
N SER A 102 -12.75 8.19 15.38
CA SER A 102 -12.18 6.98 14.82
C SER A 102 -10.65 7.00 14.90
N VAL A 103 -10.01 5.89 14.50
CA VAL A 103 -8.56 5.75 14.55
C VAL A 103 -7.84 6.79 13.69
N ALA A 104 -8.31 7.01 12.45
CA ALA A 104 -7.67 7.95 11.51
C ALA A 104 -7.84 9.41 11.94
N ALA A 105 -9.03 9.78 12.42
CA ALA A 105 -9.27 11.10 12.98
C ALA A 105 -8.50 11.34 14.29
N GLY A 106 -8.31 10.26 15.06
CA GLY A 106 -7.50 10.23 16.29
C GLY A 106 -6.03 10.59 16.11
N LEU A 107 -5.50 10.56 14.88
CA LEU A 107 -4.10 10.85 14.53
C LEU A 107 -3.87 12.31 14.10
N ILE A 108 -4.94 13.11 14.02
CA ILE A 108 -4.88 14.52 13.63
C ILE A 108 -4.69 15.37 14.90
N PRO A 109 -3.53 16.03 15.10
CA PRO A 109 -3.35 16.95 16.21
C PRO A 109 -4.24 18.19 16.00
N PHE A 110 -4.62 18.88 17.06
CA PHE A 110 -5.44 20.11 16.97
C PHE A 110 -6.75 19.96 16.19
N LEU A 111 -7.33 18.75 16.15
CA LEU A 111 -8.57 18.47 15.43
C LEU A 111 -9.72 19.40 15.85
N GLU A 112 -9.72 19.84 17.11
CA GLU A 112 -10.70 20.78 17.64
C GLU A 112 -10.67 22.18 17.00
N HIS A 113 -9.61 22.51 16.25
CA HIS A 113 -9.44 23.77 15.53
C HIS A 113 -9.71 23.64 14.02
N ASP A 114 -10.15 22.48 13.55
CA ASP A 114 -10.48 22.22 12.16
C ASP A 114 -11.98 22.08 11.93
N ASP A 115 -12.48 22.62 10.83
CA ASP A 115 -13.83 22.32 10.35
C ASP A 115 -14.03 20.82 10.11
N ALA A 116 -15.21 20.31 10.41
CA ALA A 116 -15.53 18.89 10.32
C ALA A 116 -15.35 18.31 8.91
N ASN A 117 -15.56 19.10 7.84
CA ASN A 117 -15.34 18.63 6.48
C ASN A 117 -13.83 18.50 6.19
N ARG A 118 -12.99 19.36 6.78
CA ARG A 118 -11.53 19.27 6.64
C ARG A 118 -10.96 18.12 7.43
N ALA A 119 -11.44 17.89 8.65
CA ALA A 119 -11.14 16.71 9.44
C ALA A 119 -11.47 15.41 8.67
N LEU A 120 -12.61 15.39 7.97
CA LEU A 120 -13.03 14.25 7.14
C LEU A 120 -12.08 14.01 5.97
N MET A 121 -11.76 15.06 5.24
CA MET A 121 -10.77 15.00 4.16
C MET A 121 -9.41 14.55 4.66
N GLY A 122 -8.93 15.10 5.78
CA GLY A 122 -7.66 14.74 6.41
C GLY A 122 -7.58 13.27 6.81
N SER A 123 -8.63 12.75 7.44
CA SER A 123 -8.75 11.32 7.79
C SER A 123 -8.71 10.43 6.55
N ASN A 124 -9.42 10.82 5.49
CA ASN A 124 -9.45 10.07 4.23
C ASN A 124 -8.10 10.10 3.49
N MET A 125 -7.40 11.23 3.51
CA MET A 125 -6.11 11.41 2.82
C MET A 125 -4.99 10.64 3.50
N GLN A 126 -4.99 10.55 4.84
CA GLN A 126 -4.01 9.74 5.57
C GLN A 126 -4.04 8.26 5.13
N ARG A 127 -5.21 7.72 4.80
CA ARG A 127 -5.33 6.33 4.29
C ARG A 127 -4.76 6.13 2.89
N GLN A 128 -4.57 7.22 2.13
CA GLN A 128 -4.01 7.22 0.79
C GLN A 128 -2.51 7.53 0.77
N ALA A 129 -1.89 7.65 1.96
CA ALA A 129 -0.47 7.86 2.12
C ALA A 129 0.33 6.70 1.52
N VAL A 130 1.35 7.01 0.72
CA VAL A 130 2.28 6.00 0.21
C VAL A 130 3.45 5.86 1.20
N PRO A 131 3.84 4.63 1.57
CA PRO A 131 5.05 4.41 2.36
C PRO A 131 6.29 4.97 1.67
N LEU A 132 6.98 5.88 2.36
CA LEU A 132 8.21 6.49 1.87
C LEU A 132 9.41 5.55 2.07
N LEU A 133 10.48 5.77 1.32
CA LEU A 133 11.74 5.06 1.48
C LEU A 133 12.33 5.31 2.87
N GLU A 134 12.29 6.55 3.35
CA GLU A 134 12.73 6.93 4.69
C GLU A 134 11.64 7.79 5.36
N PRO A 135 10.69 7.16 6.07
CA PRO A 135 9.66 7.89 6.79
C PRO A 135 10.25 8.51 8.08
N GLU A 136 9.60 9.58 8.54
CA GLU A 136 9.97 10.28 9.77
C GLU A 136 8.77 10.30 10.73
N SER A 137 9.00 10.04 12.01
CA SER A 137 7.95 10.17 13.02
C SER A 137 7.46 11.62 13.10
N PRO A 138 6.15 11.87 13.28
CA PRO A 138 5.64 13.22 13.41
C PRO A 138 6.23 13.91 14.65
N LEU A 139 6.71 15.14 14.51
CA LEU A 139 7.15 15.96 15.66
C LEU A 139 5.95 16.33 16.53
N VAL A 140 4.82 16.63 15.89
CA VAL A 140 3.54 16.92 16.54
C VAL A 140 2.62 15.72 16.32
N GLY A 141 2.64 14.77 17.25
CA GLY A 141 1.76 13.60 17.25
C GLY A 141 0.55 13.79 18.16
N THR A 142 -0.21 12.72 18.32
CA THR A 142 -1.34 12.60 19.26
C THR A 142 -1.03 11.64 20.40
N GLY A 143 0.07 10.86 20.29
CA GLY A 143 0.42 9.75 21.18
C GLY A 143 -0.25 8.43 20.76
N PHE A 144 -1.10 8.46 19.75
CA PHE A 144 -1.83 7.29 19.26
C PHE A 144 -1.03 6.49 18.21
N GLU A 145 0.00 7.10 17.64
CA GLU A 145 0.82 6.56 16.55
C GLU A 145 1.47 5.22 16.90
N GLN A 146 2.00 5.09 18.13
CA GLN A 146 2.64 3.85 18.60
C GLN A 146 1.62 2.71 18.73
N LYS A 147 0.44 3.01 19.27
CA LYS A 147 -0.63 2.03 19.47
C LYS A 147 -1.13 1.49 18.12
N VAL A 148 -1.33 2.37 17.15
CA VAL A 148 -1.74 2.00 15.80
C VAL A 148 -0.68 1.16 15.10
N ALA A 149 0.60 1.51 15.20
CA ALA A 149 1.69 0.75 14.59
C ALA A 149 1.80 -0.68 15.14
N VAL A 150 1.62 -0.85 16.45
CA VAL A 150 1.64 -2.15 17.13
C VAL A 150 0.41 -3.00 16.80
N ASP A 151 -0.79 -2.44 16.90
CA ASP A 151 -2.04 -3.19 16.71
C ASP A 151 -2.28 -3.60 15.24
N THR A 152 -1.74 -2.85 14.28
CA THR A 152 -1.77 -3.22 12.85
C THR A 152 -0.78 -4.33 12.47
N ALA A 153 0.10 -4.73 13.39
CA ALA A 153 1.17 -5.70 13.15
C ALA A 153 2.09 -5.35 11.95
N SER A 154 2.20 -4.07 11.61
CA SER A 154 3.20 -3.59 10.65
C SER A 154 4.60 -3.76 11.23
N VAL A 155 4.75 -3.39 12.50
CA VAL A 155 5.96 -3.59 13.30
C VAL A 155 6.00 -4.99 13.90
N ILE A 156 7.20 -5.50 14.18
CA ILE A 156 7.36 -6.77 14.89
C ILE A 156 7.61 -6.48 16.36
N VAL A 157 6.82 -7.14 17.20
CA VAL A 157 6.88 -7.04 18.67
C VAL A 157 7.50 -8.30 19.27
N ALA A 158 8.32 -8.13 20.30
CA ALA A 158 8.92 -9.24 21.03
C ALA A 158 7.84 -10.02 21.83
N ARG A 159 7.73 -11.32 21.56
CA ARG A 159 6.83 -12.24 22.28
C ARG A 159 7.30 -12.55 23.70
N ASP A 160 8.61 -12.55 23.90
CA ASP A 160 9.27 -12.90 25.16
C ASP A 160 10.31 -11.86 25.53
N SER A 161 10.60 -11.73 26.83
CA SER A 161 11.73 -10.90 27.29
C SER A 161 13.04 -11.66 27.08
N GLY A 162 14.09 -10.97 26.63
CA GLY A 162 15.34 -11.64 26.32
C GLY A 162 16.48 -10.72 25.91
N ILE A 163 17.60 -11.34 25.54
CA ILE A 163 18.75 -10.65 24.98
C ILE A 163 18.81 -10.98 23.50
N VAL A 164 18.99 -9.95 22.68
CA VAL A 164 19.20 -10.10 21.25
C VAL A 164 20.57 -10.75 21.03
N ARG A 165 20.58 -11.95 20.44
CA ARG A 165 21.81 -12.71 20.16
C ARG A 165 22.36 -12.43 18.76
N TYR A 166 21.47 -12.15 17.82
CA TYR A 166 21.80 -11.93 16.43
C TYR A 166 20.78 -11.00 15.79
N VAL A 167 21.26 -10.07 14.96
CA VAL A 167 20.43 -9.16 14.17
C VAL A 167 21.02 -9.08 12.78
N ASP A 168 20.15 -9.19 11.79
CA ASP A 168 20.44 -8.98 10.38
C ASP A 168 19.21 -8.36 9.71
N ALA A 169 19.38 -7.87 8.48
CA ALA A 169 18.31 -7.29 7.70
C ALA A 169 17.15 -8.26 7.42
N ASN A 170 17.39 -9.58 7.49
CA ASN A 170 16.41 -10.63 7.19
C ASN A 170 15.83 -11.32 8.44
N LYS A 171 16.57 -11.34 9.56
CA LYS A 171 16.12 -12.04 10.78
C LYS A 171 16.69 -11.43 12.05
N ILE A 172 15.93 -11.57 13.13
CA ILE A 172 16.31 -11.19 14.49
C ILE A 172 16.20 -12.43 15.37
N VAL A 173 17.25 -12.75 16.14
CA VAL A 173 17.25 -13.87 17.09
C VAL A 173 17.27 -13.31 18.50
N LEU A 174 16.16 -13.48 19.21
CA LEU A 174 16.00 -13.11 20.61
C LEU A 174 16.06 -14.39 21.46
N ASN A 175 17.12 -14.57 22.24
CA ASN A 175 17.42 -15.83 22.92
C ASN A 175 17.37 -17.06 21.97
N ASN A 176 16.28 -17.84 22.03
CA ASN A 176 16.03 -19.00 21.18
C ASN A 176 14.92 -18.77 20.13
N THR A 177 14.26 -17.60 20.16
CA THR A 177 13.15 -17.27 19.26
C THR A 177 13.68 -16.50 18.06
N THR A 178 13.46 -17.02 16.85
CA THR A 178 13.85 -16.37 15.60
C THR A 178 12.65 -15.67 14.97
N TYR A 179 12.82 -14.40 14.61
CA TYR A 179 11.85 -13.57 13.91
C TYR A 179 12.35 -13.33 12.49
N HIS A 180 11.58 -13.76 11.50
CA HIS A 180 11.87 -13.49 10.08
C HIS A 180 11.22 -12.18 9.64
N LEU A 181 12.01 -11.31 9.02
CA LEU A 181 11.57 -10.00 8.53
C LEU A 181 11.08 -10.12 7.09
N LYS A 182 9.96 -9.45 6.76
CA LYS A 182 9.46 -9.32 5.39
C LYS A 182 10.29 -8.30 4.61
N LYS A 183 10.82 -8.65 3.45
CA LYS A 183 11.66 -7.78 2.63
C LYS A 183 11.06 -7.57 1.25
N PHE A 184 10.91 -6.29 0.86
CA PHE A 184 10.47 -5.86 -0.47
C PHE A 184 9.30 -6.67 -1.04
N MET A 185 8.29 -6.93 -0.22
CA MET A 185 7.09 -7.63 -0.66
C MET A 185 6.12 -6.64 -1.31
N ARG A 186 5.44 -7.08 -2.36
CA ARG A 186 4.36 -6.32 -3.00
C ARG A 186 3.14 -6.23 -2.07
N SER A 187 2.57 -5.04 -1.95
CA SER A 187 1.24 -4.83 -1.36
C SER A 187 0.14 -4.82 -2.43
N ASN A 188 -1.12 -4.90 -2.01
CA ASN A 188 -2.27 -4.83 -2.94
C ASN A 188 -2.34 -3.53 -3.74
N ALA A 189 -1.85 -2.43 -3.17
CA ALA A 189 -1.76 -1.12 -3.84
C ALA A 189 -0.45 -0.94 -4.63
N SER A 190 0.27 -2.03 -4.91
CA SER A 190 1.56 -2.03 -5.61
C SER A 190 2.64 -1.15 -4.93
N THR A 191 2.52 -0.89 -3.62
CA THR A 191 3.58 -0.29 -2.79
C THR A 191 4.45 -1.37 -2.14
N SER A 192 5.62 -0.99 -1.60
CA SER A 192 6.56 -1.91 -0.96
C SER A 192 6.30 -2.12 0.54
N ILE A 193 6.22 -3.37 0.96
CA ILE A 193 6.25 -3.79 2.37
C ILE A 193 7.68 -4.25 2.69
N ASN A 194 8.36 -3.49 3.54
CA ASN A 194 9.73 -3.77 3.94
C ASN A 194 9.92 -3.55 5.44
N GLN A 195 10.40 -4.56 6.14
CA GLN A 195 10.69 -4.50 7.56
C GLN A 195 12.18 -4.28 7.82
N ARG A 196 12.48 -3.46 8.84
CA ARG A 196 13.83 -3.05 9.21
C ARG A 196 14.08 -3.31 10.69
N PRO A 197 15.17 -3.99 11.07
CA PRO A 197 15.48 -4.22 12.47
C PRO A 197 15.78 -2.89 13.18
N LEU A 198 15.20 -2.70 14.37
CA LEU A 198 15.47 -1.55 15.25
C LEU A 198 16.51 -1.87 16.32
N VAL A 199 16.54 -3.12 16.76
CA VAL A 199 17.37 -3.56 17.88
C VAL A 199 18.81 -3.83 17.47
N LYS A 200 19.72 -3.70 18.43
CA LYS A 200 21.15 -4.02 18.26
C LYS A 200 21.49 -5.34 18.95
N ASN A 201 22.56 -5.99 18.47
CA ASN A 201 23.08 -7.20 19.12
C ASN A 201 23.47 -6.91 20.58
N GLY A 202 23.09 -7.78 21.51
CA GLY A 202 23.31 -7.63 22.95
C GLY A 202 22.28 -6.77 23.69
N GLN A 203 21.31 -6.16 22.99
CA GLN A 203 20.27 -5.35 23.63
C GLN A 203 19.31 -6.24 24.45
N LYS A 204 18.95 -5.77 25.65
CA LYS A 204 17.90 -6.38 26.48
C LYS A 204 16.53 -5.84 26.03
N ILE A 205 15.61 -6.75 25.76
CA ILE A 205 14.28 -6.46 25.24
C ILE A 205 13.25 -7.04 26.20
N LYS A 206 12.20 -6.29 26.50
CA LYS A 206 11.05 -6.76 27.27
C LYS A 206 9.98 -7.31 26.34
N LYS A 207 9.15 -8.19 26.87
CA LYS A 207 7.94 -8.65 26.19
C LYS A 207 7.06 -7.43 25.88
N GLY A 208 6.66 -7.28 24.62
CA GLY A 208 5.86 -6.14 24.16
C GLY A 208 6.67 -5.02 23.51
N ASP A 209 8.01 -5.05 23.58
CA ASP A 209 8.84 -4.04 22.92
C ASP A 209 8.88 -4.27 21.40
N VAL A 210 8.91 -3.18 20.63
CA VAL A 210 9.06 -3.22 19.18
C VAL A 210 10.52 -3.55 18.82
N ILE A 211 10.72 -4.59 18.00
CA ILE A 211 12.05 -5.06 17.59
C ILE A 211 12.40 -4.76 16.13
N ALA A 212 11.39 -4.55 15.28
CA ALA A 212 11.57 -4.15 13.90
C ALA A 212 10.43 -3.24 13.44
N ASP A 213 10.78 -2.19 12.69
CA ASP A 213 9.82 -1.35 11.98
C ASP A 213 9.32 -2.05 10.71
N GLY A 214 8.11 -1.69 10.28
CA GLY A 214 7.50 -2.08 9.02
C GLY A 214 7.42 -0.95 8.00
N ALA A 215 6.44 -1.06 7.11
CA ALA A 215 6.14 -0.02 6.13
C ALA A 215 5.44 1.16 6.82
N ALA A 216 5.87 2.39 6.49
CA ALA A 216 5.35 3.63 7.04
C ALA A 216 5.39 3.68 8.58
N THR A 217 6.44 3.16 9.19
CA THR A 217 6.70 3.24 10.64
C THR A 217 8.14 3.65 10.91
N LYS A 218 8.36 4.36 12.02
CA LYS A 218 9.68 4.80 12.46
C LYS A 218 9.77 4.72 13.97
N ASP A 219 10.75 3.98 14.48
CA ASP A 219 11.02 3.78 15.90
C ASP A 219 9.78 3.24 16.68
N GLY A 220 8.99 2.39 16.03
CA GLY A 220 7.76 1.82 16.60
C GLY A 220 6.53 2.73 16.55
N GLU A 221 6.64 3.93 15.97
CA GLU A 221 5.53 4.86 15.74
C GLU A 221 5.07 4.82 14.28
N LEU A 222 3.79 5.11 14.04
CA LEU A 222 3.26 5.32 12.69
C LEU A 222 3.88 6.58 12.07
N ALA A 223 4.47 6.43 10.90
CA ALA A 223 5.19 7.47 10.17
C ALA A 223 4.78 7.45 8.68
N LEU A 224 3.68 8.13 8.36
CA LEU A 224 3.10 8.18 7.00
C LEU A 224 3.81 9.15 6.05
N GLY A 225 4.57 10.10 6.59
CA GLY A 225 5.13 11.24 5.89
C GLY A 225 6.44 11.73 6.52
N ARG A 226 6.72 13.02 6.35
CA ARG A 226 7.88 13.69 6.96
C ARG A 226 7.54 15.08 7.48
N ASN A 227 8.32 15.54 8.45
CA ASN A 227 8.26 16.91 8.94
C ASN A 227 9.10 17.80 8.02
N VAL A 228 8.48 18.84 7.46
CA VAL A 228 9.14 19.75 6.53
C VAL A 228 8.95 21.20 6.97
N SER A 229 9.94 22.04 6.67
CA SER A 229 9.86 23.48 6.88
C SER A 229 8.94 24.12 5.85
N VAL A 230 7.89 24.78 6.33
CA VAL A 230 6.83 25.39 5.52
C VAL A 230 6.77 26.89 5.78
N ALA A 231 6.59 27.67 4.73
CA ALA A 231 6.22 29.08 4.81
C ALA A 231 4.84 29.35 4.18
N PHE A 232 3.98 30.09 4.88
CA PHE A 232 2.69 30.54 4.35
C PHE A 232 2.80 31.92 3.71
N MET A 233 3.11 31.96 2.41
CA MET A 233 3.17 33.20 1.64
C MET A 233 2.86 32.95 0.15
N PRO A 234 2.29 33.92 -0.57
CA PRO A 234 2.19 33.81 -2.02
C PRO A 234 3.59 33.87 -2.66
N TRP A 235 3.83 33.04 -3.67
CA TRP A 235 5.11 33.00 -4.39
C TRP A 235 4.92 33.07 -5.89
N ARG A 236 4.93 34.29 -6.44
CA ARG A 236 4.93 34.58 -7.89
C ARG A 236 3.88 33.80 -8.72
N GLY A 237 2.76 33.43 -8.09
CA GLY A 237 1.69 32.63 -8.71
C GLY A 237 1.94 31.11 -8.76
N TYR A 238 3.09 30.61 -8.33
CA TYR A 238 3.39 29.17 -8.36
C TYR A 238 2.59 28.35 -7.34
N ASN A 239 2.09 28.99 -6.28
CA ASN A 239 1.19 28.39 -5.31
C ASN A 239 -0.23 28.96 -5.44
N PHE A 240 -0.66 29.28 -6.67
CA PHE A 240 -2.05 29.68 -6.94
C PHE A 240 -3.03 28.54 -6.63
N GLU A 241 -4.22 28.88 -6.12
CA GLU A 241 -5.19 27.90 -5.60
C GLU A 241 -4.54 26.99 -4.53
N ASP A 242 -4.45 25.69 -4.84
CA ASP A 242 -3.90 24.62 -4.02
C ASP A 242 -2.55 24.10 -4.54
N ALA A 243 -1.90 24.85 -5.43
CA ALA A 243 -0.59 24.48 -5.91
C ALA A 243 0.45 24.57 -4.78
N ILE A 244 1.36 23.60 -4.76
CA ILE A 244 2.45 23.51 -3.80
C ILE A 244 3.76 23.79 -4.54
N LEU A 245 4.59 24.63 -3.93
CA LEU A 245 5.96 24.89 -4.35
C LEU A 245 6.91 24.12 -3.46
N ILE A 246 7.87 23.42 -4.05
CA ILE A 246 8.82 22.57 -3.31
C ILE A 246 10.25 22.95 -3.66
N SER A 247 11.13 22.89 -2.67
CA SER A 247 12.57 23.04 -2.84
C SER A 247 13.19 21.80 -3.49
N GLU A 248 14.15 21.99 -4.38
CA GLU A 248 14.95 20.94 -4.99
C GLU A 248 15.66 20.06 -3.94
N LYS A 249 16.00 20.63 -2.77
CA LYS A 249 16.53 19.88 -1.62
C LYS A 249 15.71 18.65 -1.28
N VAL A 250 14.38 18.80 -1.28
CA VAL A 250 13.43 17.73 -0.93
C VAL A 250 13.54 16.55 -1.89
N VAL A 251 13.85 16.82 -3.16
CA VAL A 251 14.04 15.82 -4.21
C VAL A 251 15.45 15.24 -4.16
N LYS A 252 16.46 16.07 -3.94
CA LYS A 252 17.88 15.66 -3.81
C LYS A 252 18.09 14.69 -2.65
N GLU A 253 17.47 14.97 -1.51
CA GLU A 253 17.53 14.14 -0.30
C GLU A 253 16.57 12.93 -0.33
N ASP A 254 15.91 12.66 -1.47
CA ASP A 254 14.95 11.56 -1.65
C ASP A 254 13.85 11.52 -0.56
N MET A 255 13.47 12.68 0.00
CA MET A 255 12.61 12.76 1.19
C MET A 255 11.24 12.10 1.00
N TYR A 256 10.66 12.23 -0.20
CA TYR A 256 9.34 11.70 -0.56
C TYR A 256 9.42 10.64 -1.67
N THR A 257 10.55 9.96 -1.78
CA THR A 257 10.70 8.88 -2.75
C THR A 257 10.04 7.60 -2.23
N SER A 258 9.22 6.95 -3.06
CA SER A 258 8.50 5.71 -2.73
C SER A 258 8.95 4.55 -3.62
N ILE A 259 8.85 3.32 -3.08
CA ILE A 259 9.10 2.11 -3.87
C ILE A 259 7.75 1.49 -4.26
N HIS A 260 7.56 1.31 -5.54
CA HIS A 260 6.41 0.62 -6.13
C HIS A 260 6.87 -0.72 -6.68
N ILE A 261 6.08 -1.76 -6.45
CA ILE A 261 6.38 -3.12 -6.89
C ILE A 261 5.21 -3.58 -7.75
N GLU A 262 5.48 -3.75 -9.03
CA GLU A 262 4.51 -4.14 -10.04
C GLU A 262 4.80 -5.57 -10.51
N GLU A 263 3.72 -6.31 -10.76
CA GLU A 263 3.79 -7.68 -11.24
C GLU A 263 3.25 -7.71 -12.67
N PHE A 264 4.09 -8.17 -13.59
CA PHE A 264 3.73 -8.40 -14.98
C PHE A 264 3.67 -9.90 -15.24
N GLU A 265 2.56 -10.35 -15.82
CA GLU A 265 2.35 -11.76 -16.11
C GLU A 265 2.30 -12.02 -17.61
N CYS A 266 2.98 -13.09 -18.03
CA CYS A 266 2.96 -13.61 -19.39
C CYS A 266 2.51 -15.07 -19.35
N GLU A 267 1.47 -15.39 -20.12
CA GLU A 267 0.95 -16.75 -20.26
C GLU A 267 1.20 -17.28 -21.67
N ALA A 268 1.80 -18.46 -21.75
CA ALA A 268 1.95 -19.25 -22.95
C ALA A 268 0.82 -20.28 -23.02
N ARG A 269 -0.02 -20.18 -24.06
CA ARG A 269 -1.23 -20.98 -24.22
C ARG A 269 -1.10 -22.01 -25.33
N ASP A 270 -1.83 -23.11 -25.17
CA ASP A 270 -2.11 -24.05 -26.24
C ASP A 270 -3.19 -23.45 -27.14
N THR A 271 -2.84 -23.21 -28.41
CA THR A 271 -3.76 -22.66 -29.41
C THR A 271 -4.05 -23.70 -30.48
N ARG A 272 -5.15 -23.52 -31.23
CA ARG A 272 -5.51 -24.43 -32.33
C ARG A 272 -4.43 -24.55 -33.42
N LEU A 273 -3.59 -23.52 -33.57
CA LEU A 273 -2.53 -23.47 -34.57
C LEU A 273 -1.21 -24.07 -34.06
N GLY A 274 -1.12 -24.36 -32.77
CA GLY A 274 0.08 -24.85 -32.10
C GLY A 274 0.27 -24.19 -30.74
N ASN A 275 1.26 -24.68 -30.00
CA ASN A 275 1.60 -24.13 -28.69
C ASN A 275 2.32 -22.79 -28.86
N GLU A 276 1.94 -21.79 -28.06
CA GLU A 276 2.80 -20.63 -27.83
C GLU A 276 4.02 -21.08 -27.01
N ASP A 277 5.19 -20.54 -27.35
CA ASP A 277 6.43 -20.86 -26.67
C ASP A 277 7.11 -19.60 -26.11
N ILE A 278 7.88 -19.80 -25.03
CA ILE A 278 8.68 -18.75 -24.40
C ILE A 278 10.13 -18.98 -24.80
N SER A 279 10.66 -18.12 -25.67
CA SER A 279 11.99 -18.26 -26.26
C SER A 279 12.64 -16.89 -26.46
N CYS A 280 13.98 -16.87 -26.50
CA CYS A 280 14.75 -15.69 -26.89
C CYS A 280 14.83 -15.50 -28.42
N ASP A 281 14.41 -16.50 -29.20
CA ASP A 281 14.37 -16.43 -30.67
C ASP A 281 13.12 -15.68 -31.15
N ILE A 282 13.18 -14.35 -31.06
CA ILE A 282 12.07 -13.45 -31.38
C ILE A 282 12.29 -12.84 -32.76
N PRO A 283 11.31 -12.94 -33.68
CA PRO A 283 11.45 -12.41 -35.03
C PRO A 283 11.59 -10.89 -35.05
N ASN A 284 12.52 -10.37 -35.87
CA ASN A 284 12.70 -8.94 -36.16
C ASN A 284 13.10 -8.06 -34.96
N VAL A 285 13.69 -8.66 -33.92
CA VAL A 285 14.22 -7.96 -32.76
C VAL A 285 15.76 -7.92 -32.82
N GLY A 286 16.36 -6.75 -32.59
CA GLY A 286 17.81 -6.59 -32.59
C GLY A 286 18.50 -7.18 -31.35
N GLU A 287 19.78 -7.56 -31.48
CA GLU A 287 20.56 -8.16 -30.39
C GLU A 287 20.65 -7.26 -29.13
N GLU A 288 20.62 -5.93 -29.28
CA GLU A 288 20.65 -5.00 -28.15
C GLU A 288 19.46 -5.18 -27.21
N THR A 289 18.25 -5.39 -27.75
CA THR A 289 17.03 -5.60 -26.98
C THR A 289 17.02 -6.96 -26.29
N LEU A 290 17.68 -7.96 -26.89
CA LEU A 290 17.77 -9.32 -26.36
C LEU A 290 18.86 -9.48 -25.28
N LYS A 291 19.74 -8.49 -25.10
CA LYS A 291 20.88 -8.54 -24.18
C LYS A 291 20.52 -8.90 -22.73
N ASN A 292 19.34 -8.49 -22.26
CA ASN A 292 18.89 -8.74 -20.89
C ASN A 292 18.09 -10.05 -20.73
N LEU A 293 17.72 -10.71 -21.83
CA LEU A 293 17.01 -11.98 -21.83
C LEU A 293 18.00 -13.13 -21.68
N ALA A 294 17.65 -14.11 -20.87
CA ALA A 294 18.37 -15.39 -20.82
C ALA A 294 17.97 -16.28 -22.01
N GLU A 295 18.70 -17.39 -22.19
CA GLU A 295 18.45 -18.38 -23.25
C GLU A 295 17.02 -18.95 -23.22
N ASN A 296 16.37 -18.94 -22.05
CA ASN A 296 14.99 -19.38 -21.89
C ASN A 296 13.94 -18.31 -22.23
N GLY A 297 14.35 -17.18 -22.82
CA GLY A 297 13.47 -16.07 -23.19
C GLY A 297 12.96 -15.22 -22.03
N ILE A 298 13.53 -15.36 -20.83
CA ILE A 298 13.08 -14.65 -19.62
C ILE A 298 14.15 -13.66 -19.17
N ILE A 299 13.74 -12.46 -18.76
CA ILE A 299 14.66 -11.43 -18.28
C ILE A 299 15.42 -11.85 -17.01
N ARG A 300 16.69 -11.45 -16.91
CA ARG A 300 17.52 -11.70 -15.72
C ARG A 300 17.09 -10.85 -14.53
N ILE A 301 17.19 -11.42 -13.32
CA ILE A 301 17.02 -10.68 -12.07
C ILE A 301 18.14 -9.64 -11.94
N GLY A 302 17.81 -8.43 -11.50
CA GLY A 302 18.71 -7.29 -11.40
C GLY A 302 18.96 -6.54 -12.71
N ALA A 303 18.21 -6.83 -13.78
CA ALA A 303 18.19 -5.98 -14.97
C ALA A 303 17.43 -4.68 -14.69
N GLU A 304 18.02 -3.55 -15.10
CA GLU A 304 17.32 -2.29 -15.23
C GLU A 304 16.53 -2.30 -16.53
N VAL A 305 15.24 -1.97 -16.44
CA VAL A 305 14.30 -2.02 -17.56
C VAL A 305 13.61 -0.68 -17.74
N LYS A 306 13.35 -0.33 -18.99
CA LYS A 306 12.61 0.85 -19.41
C LYS A 306 11.43 0.44 -20.28
N SER A 307 10.49 1.38 -20.46
CA SER A 307 9.37 1.22 -21.38
C SER A 307 9.82 0.69 -22.74
N GLY A 308 9.22 -0.41 -23.19
CA GLY A 308 9.52 -1.07 -24.46
C GLY A 308 10.51 -2.24 -24.37
N ASP A 309 11.25 -2.39 -23.27
CA ASP A 309 12.13 -3.53 -23.06
C ASP A 309 11.31 -4.82 -22.91
N ILE A 310 11.83 -5.93 -23.43
CA ILE A 310 11.17 -7.24 -23.38
C ILE A 310 11.46 -7.90 -22.03
N LEU A 311 10.39 -8.17 -21.25
CA LEU A 311 10.47 -8.91 -19.99
C LEU A 311 10.43 -10.42 -20.22
N VAL A 312 9.55 -10.87 -21.13
CA VAL A 312 9.38 -12.28 -21.47
C VAL A 312 9.15 -12.40 -22.97
N GLY A 313 10.10 -13.03 -23.67
CA GLY A 313 9.99 -13.36 -25.07
C GLY A 313 8.92 -14.41 -25.30
N LYS A 314 7.88 -14.09 -26.10
CA LYS A 314 6.80 -15.01 -26.43
C LYS A 314 6.54 -15.02 -27.92
N VAL A 315 6.50 -16.24 -28.48
CA VAL A 315 6.22 -16.47 -29.90
C VAL A 315 4.93 -17.26 -30.04
N THR A 316 4.04 -16.75 -30.89
CA THR A 316 2.76 -17.41 -31.22
C THR A 316 2.81 -17.92 -32.66
N PRO A 317 2.48 -19.19 -32.94
CA PRO A 317 2.40 -19.69 -34.31
C PRO A 317 1.31 -18.93 -35.09
N LYS A 318 1.64 -18.55 -36.33
CA LYS A 318 0.78 -17.78 -37.22
C LYS A 318 0.46 -18.61 -38.47
N THR A 319 -0.79 -18.56 -38.93
CA THR A 319 -1.14 -19.11 -40.25
C THR A 319 -0.48 -18.29 -41.36
N GLU A 320 -0.06 -18.95 -42.45
CA GLU A 320 0.37 -18.25 -43.65
C GLU A 320 -0.73 -17.31 -44.15
N THR A 321 -0.41 -16.02 -44.19
CA THR A 321 -1.28 -14.99 -44.76
C THR A 321 -0.92 -14.79 -46.22
N GLU A 322 -1.92 -14.68 -47.10
CA GLU A 322 -1.68 -14.27 -48.50
C GLU A 322 -1.10 -12.85 -48.51
N LEU A 323 0.18 -12.75 -48.87
CA LEU A 323 0.90 -11.49 -48.99
C LEU A 323 0.46 -10.74 -50.26
N SER A 324 0.49 -9.41 -50.19
CA SER A 324 0.26 -8.57 -51.36
C SER A 324 1.35 -8.78 -52.43
N PRO A 325 1.10 -8.48 -53.72
CA PRO A 325 2.13 -8.55 -54.75
C PRO A 325 3.40 -7.75 -54.41
N GLU A 326 3.25 -6.60 -53.75
CA GLU A 326 4.34 -5.72 -53.32
C GLU A 326 5.17 -6.36 -52.19
N GLU A 327 4.53 -6.96 -51.20
CA GLU A 327 5.21 -7.70 -50.12
C GLU A 327 5.92 -8.95 -50.65
N LYS A 328 5.31 -9.65 -51.61
CA LYS A 328 5.94 -10.80 -52.30
C LYS A 328 7.19 -10.36 -53.05
N LEU A 329 7.12 -9.23 -53.76
CA LEU A 329 8.27 -8.68 -54.48
C LEU A 329 9.39 -8.28 -53.51
N LEU A 330 9.06 -7.59 -52.41
CA LEU A 330 10.04 -7.20 -51.39
C LEU A 330 10.77 -8.42 -50.81
N ARG A 331 10.03 -9.46 -50.42
CA ARG A 331 10.65 -10.71 -49.93
C ARG A 331 11.51 -11.40 -50.98
N ALA A 332 11.10 -11.37 -52.25
CA ALA A 332 11.90 -11.91 -53.34
C ALA A 332 13.21 -11.14 -53.57
N ILE A 333 13.20 -9.81 -53.37
CA ILE A 333 14.39 -8.95 -53.50
C ILE A 333 15.35 -9.17 -52.32
N PHE A 334 14.85 -9.18 -51.08
CA PHE A 334 15.68 -9.28 -49.88
C PHE A 334 15.98 -10.72 -49.45
N GLY A 335 15.35 -11.72 -50.09
CA GLY A 335 15.54 -13.13 -49.75
C GLY A 335 15.00 -13.51 -48.37
N GLU A 336 14.17 -12.66 -47.77
CA GLU A 336 13.58 -12.90 -46.44
C GLU A 336 12.51 -14.00 -46.52
N LYS A 337 12.72 -15.08 -45.78
CA LYS A 337 11.73 -16.16 -45.64
C LYS A 337 10.52 -15.67 -44.84
N ALA A 338 9.35 -16.20 -45.17
CA ALA A 338 8.18 -16.06 -44.30
C ALA A 338 8.51 -16.66 -42.93
N GLN A 339 8.34 -15.87 -41.87
CA GLN A 339 8.39 -16.37 -40.52
C GLN A 339 7.01 -16.91 -40.14
N ASP A 340 6.97 -18.15 -39.68
CA ASP A 340 5.74 -18.85 -39.27
C ASP A 340 5.27 -18.46 -37.87
N VAL A 341 6.00 -17.56 -37.21
CA VAL A 341 5.77 -17.11 -35.83
C VAL A 341 5.57 -15.61 -35.76
N LYS A 342 4.73 -15.17 -34.83
CA LYS A 342 4.47 -13.78 -34.50
C LYS A 342 5.01 -13.48 -33.10
N ASP A 343 5.66 -12.33 -32.95
CA ASP A 343 6.01 -11.78 -31.64
C ASP A 343 4.76 -11.36 -30.86
N THR A 344 4.58 -11.97 -29.69
CA THR A 344 3.55 -11.64 -28.70
C THR A 344 4.16 -11.49 -27.30
N SER A 345 5.43 -11.08 -27.27
CA SER A 345 6.23 -10.91 -26.06
C SER A 345 5.63 -9.90 -25.09
N LEU A 346 5.91 -10.11 -23.81
CA LEU A 346 5.58 -9.17 -22.76
C LEU A 346 6.65 -8.08 -22.70
N THR A 347 6.25 -6.84 -22.97
CA THR A 347 7.10 -5.66 -22.86
C THR A 347 6.74 -4.81 -21.65
N VAL A 348 7.70 -4.02 -21.17
CA VAL A 348 7.46 -3.04 -20.10
C VAL A 348 6.51 -1.95 -20.64
N PRO A 349 5.38 -1.68 -19.95
CA PRO A 349 4.44 -0.67 -20.41
C PRO A 349 5.01 0.75 -20.32
N PRO A 350 4.48 1.70 -21.12
CA PRO A 350 4.88 3.10 -21.07
C PRO A 350 4.73 3.71 -19.68
N GLY A 351 5.76 4.46 -19.25
CA GLY A 351 5.80 5.14 -17.96
C GLY A 351 6.29 4.27 -16.78
N VAL A 352 6.59 2.99 -17.02
CA VAL A 352 7.23 2.13 -16.02
C VAL A 352 8.71 2.01 -16.33
N GLU A 353 9.52 2.32 -15.33
CA GLU A 353 10.97 2.08 -15.31
C GLU A 353 11.37 1.53 -13.94
N GLY A 354 12.34 0.62 -13.90
CA GLY A 354 12.71 -0.01 -12.64
C GLY A 354 13.69 -1.16 -12.78
N VAL A 355 13.83 -1.92 -11.70
CA VAL A 355 14.73 -3.07 -11.62
C VAL A 355 13.90 -4.33 -11.43
N VAL A 356 14.22 -5.39 -12.19
CA VAL A 356 13.62 -6.71 -11.98
C VAL A 356 14.13 -7.29 -10.66
N ILE A 357 13.25 -7.48 -9.68
CA ILE A 357 13.61 -7.98 -8.34
C ILE A 357 13.40 -9.49 -8.18
N ASP A 358 12.41 -10.03 -8.87
CA ASP A 358 12.02 -11.43 -8.76
C ASP A 358 11.36 -11.91 -10.05
N VAL A 359 11.54 -13.18 -10.37
CA VAL A 359 10.95 -13.84 -11.52
C VAL A 359 10.47 -15.22 -11.10
N ARG A 360 9.18 -15.47 -11.28
CA ARG A 360 8.53 -16.72 -10.94
C ARG A 360 8.01 -17.38 -12.20
N SER A 361 8.49 -18.58 -12.51
CA SER A 361 7.98 -19.39 -13.62
C SER A 361 7.16 -20.56 -13.07
N PHE A 362 5.91 -20.63 -13.48
CA PHE A 362 4.99 -21.73 -13.20
C PHE A 362 4.79 -22.53 -14.49
N SER A 363 4.89 -23.85 -14.41
CA SER A 363 4.67 -24.71 -15.56
C SER A 363 3.63 -25.77 -15.23
N ARG A 364 2.66 -25.92 -16.12
CA ARG A 364 1.69 -27.00 -16.03
C ARG A 364 2.42 -28.28 -16.41
N LYS A 365 2.47 -29.23 -15.47
CA LYS A 365 3.01 -30.57 -15.76
C LYS A 365 2.08 -31.27 -16.77
N GLY A 366 2.57 -31.46 -17.99
CA GLY A 366 1.93 -32.23 -19.06
C GLY A 366 2.85 -33.35 -19.58
N LEU A 367 2.27 -34.42 -20.11
CA LEU A 367 2.81 -35.77 -20.42
C LEU A 367 4.15 -35.92 -21.20
N LYS A 368 4.86 -34.84 -21.58
CA LYS A 368 6.17 -34.97 -22.24
C LYS A 368 7.25 -35.27 -21.19
N GLY A 369 8.07 -36.29 -21.47
CA GLY A 369 9.16 -36.73 -20.60
C GLY A 369 10.14 -35.59 -20.28
N LYS A 370 10.47 -35.43 -19.00
CA LYS A 370 11.35 -34.37 -18.49
C LYS A 370 12.71 -34.40 -19.20
N SER A 371 13.28 -33.22 -19.44
CA SER A 371 14.70 -33.12 -19.80
C SER A 371 15.58 -33.59 -18.62
N LYS A 372 16.80 -34.06 -18.88
CA LYS A 372 17.73 -34.47 -17.81
C LYS A 372 18.04 -33.31 -16.85
N ASP A 373 18.01 -32.07 -17.34
CA ASP A 373 18.34 -30.89 -16.57
C ASP A 373 17.21 -30.49 -15.61
N GLU A 374 15.95 -30.56 -16.04
CA GLU A 374 14.78 -30.31 -15.16
C GLU A 374 14.70 -31.30 -14.00
N ILE A 375 15.02 -32.58 -14.25
CA ILE A 375 15.07 -33.60 -13.19
C ILE A 375 16.19 -33.28 -12.18
N SER A 376 17.34 -32.82 -12.66
CA SER A 376 18.50 -32.48 -11.83
C SER A 376 18.22 -31.28 -10.93
N GLU A 377 17.56 -30.24 -11.46
CA GLU A 377 17.18 -29.06 -10.68
C GLU A 377 16.11 -29.37 -9.63
N GLU A 378 15.08 -30.15 -9.99
CA GLU A 378 14.02 -30.58 -9.06
C GLU A 378 14.62 -31.40 -7.90
N LEU A 379 15.54 -32.32 -8.19
CA LEU A 379 16.24 -33.08 -7.16
C LEU A 379 17.08 -32.19 -6.24
N LYS A 380 17.78 -31.19 -6.78
CA LYS A 380 18.54 -30.22 -5.96
C LYS A 380 17.64 -29.39 -5.05
N LEU A 381 16.47 -28.98 -5.53
CA LEU A 381 15.48 -28.23 -4.75
C LEU A 381 14.90 -29.08 -3.62
N ILE A 382 14.50 -30.32 -3.92
CA ILE A 382 14.01 -31.28 -2.93
C ILE A 382 15.08 -31.56 -1.87
N ASP A 383 16.35 -31.70 -2.27
CA ASP A 383 17.45 -31.97 -1.33
C ASP A 383 17.75 -30.78 -0.41
N LYS A 384 17.68 -29.54 -0.94
CA LYS A 384 17.76 -28.32 -0.12
C LYS A 384 16.64 -28.25 0.93
N ILE A 385 15.40 -28.55 0.53
CA ILE A 385 14.24 -28.56 1.42
C ILE A 385 14.41 -29.61 2.52
N ARG A 386 14.76 -30.84 2.14
CA ARG A 386 15.06 -31.92 3.10
C ARG A 386 16.13 -31.52 4.09
N LYS A 387 17.21 -30.91 3.62
CA LYS A 387 18.29 -30.44 4.50
C LYS A 387 17.80 -29.41 5.50
N TYR A 388 17.00 -28.44 5.06
CA TYR A 388 16.43 -27.39 5.91
C TYR A 388 15.52 -27.96 7.01
N TYR A 389 14.55 -28.81 6.65
CA TYR A 389 13.65 -29.41 7.64
C TYR A 389 14.37 -30.40 8.56
N LYS A 390 15.36 -31.14 8.05
CA LYS A 390 16.19 -32.02 8.88
C LYS A 390 16.98 -31.24 9.94
N GLU A 391 17.50 -30.07 9.61
CA GLU A 391 18.15 -29.17 10.57
C GLU A 391 17.15 -28.71 11.65
N GLN A 392 15.95 -28.25 11.26
CA GLN A 392 14.90 -27.85 12.21
C GLN A 392 14.46 -28.98 13.15
N ILE A 393 14.20 -30.18 12.60
CA ILE A 393 13.86 -31.35 13.40
C ILE A 393 14.99 -31.69 14.37
N SER A 394 16.25 -31.54 13.95
CA SER A 394 17.40 -31.76 14.84
C SER A 394 17.47 -30.75 15.99
N GLU A 395 17.10 -29.49 15.76
CA GLU A 395 17.01 -28.46 16.79
C GLU A 395 15.88 -28.73 17.78
N LEU A 396 14.69 -29.10 17.29
CA LEU A 396 13.56 -29.50 18.13
C LEU A 396 13.89 -30.72 19.00
N LYS A 397 14.58 -31.73 18.43
CA LYS A 397 15.06 -32.90 19.19
C LYS A 397 16.10 -32.52 20.26
N LYS A 398 16.99 -31.57 19.98
CA LYS A 398 17.94 -31.01 20.98
C LYS A 398 17.23 -30.22 22.08
N GLU A 399 16.19 -29.45 21.74
CA GLU A 399 15.39 -28.75 22.74
C GLU A 399 14.62 -29.73 23.63
N ARG A 400 14.00 -30.75 23.03
CA ARG A 400 13.30 -31.85 23.71
C ARG A 400 14.22 -32.53 24.72
N SER A 401 15.40 -32.98 24.28
CA SER A 401 16.39 -33.63 25.16
C SER A 401 16.90 -32.69 26.27
N SER A 402 17.08 -31.39 26.01
CA SER A 402 17.48 -30.41 27.02
C SER A 402 16.41 -30.16 28.09
N LYS A 403 15.13 -30.05 27.69
CA LYS A 403 13.99 -29.92 28.60
C LYS A 403 13.81 -31.19 29.45
N LEU A 404 13.89 -32.37 28.82
CA LEU A 404 13.85 -33.66 29.52
C LEU A 404 15.01 -33.81 30.51
N ALA A 405 16.23 -33.44 30.11
CA ALA A 405 17.41 -33.47 30.97
C ALA A 405 17.21 -32.65 32.24
N LYS A 406 16.64 -31.44 32.14
CA LYS A 406 16.36 -30.58 33.31
C LYS A 406 15.31 -31.17 34.24
N LEU A 407 14.28 -31.83 33.70
CA LEU A 407 13.18 -32.37 34.49
C LEU A 407 13.51 -33.71 35.16
N LEU A 408 14.44 -34.47 34.58
CA LEU A 408 14.84 -35.80 35.03
C LEU A 408 16.14 -35.81 35.86
N LEU A 409 16.93 -34.73 35.84
CA LEU A 409 18.13 -34.59 36.67
C LEU A 409 17.76 -34.74 38.16
N ASP A 410 18.53 -35.56 38.88
CA ASP A 410 18.41 -35.81 40.32
C ASP A 410 17.08 -36.45 40.79
N LYS A 411 16.20 -36.87 39.86
CA LYS A 411 14.96 -37.60 40.18
C LYS A 411 15.16 -39.13 40.14
N LYS A 412 14.41 -39.83 40.98
CA LYS A 412 14.44 -41.31 41.09
C LYS A 412 13.38 -41.91 40.18
N LEU A 413 13.80 -42.76 39.24
CA LEU A 413 12.90 -43.43 38.29
C LEU A 413 12.23 -44.64 38.96
N ALA A 414 10.94 -44.82 38.73
CA ALA A 414 10.17 -45.99 39.18
C ALA A 414 10.37 -47.20 38.25
N VAL A 415 10.57 -46.94 36.95
CA VAL A 415 10.75 -47.96 35.91
C VAL A 415 12.09 -47.75 35.20
N SER A 416 12.71 -48.82 34.75
CA SER A 416 13.96 -48.76 33.99
C SER A 416 13.74 -48.07 32.65
N LEU A 417 14.59 -47.09 32.30
CA LEU A 417 14.55 -46.42 31.00
C LEU A 417 15.16 -47.35 29.93
N LEU A 418 14.41 -47.61 28.86
CA LEU A 418 14.82 -48.47 27.75
C LEU A 418 15.12 -47.62 26.49
N THR A 419 16.05 -48.12 25.67
CA THR A 419 16.32 -47.56 24.34
C THR A 419 15.28 -48.04 23.32
N GLU A 420 14.70 -47.12 22.55
CA GLU A 420 13.65 -47.34 21.54
C GLU A 420 14.06 -48.40 20.49
N ASP A 421 15.32 -48.38 20.05
CA ASP A 421 15.81 -49.24 18.96
C ASP A 421 16.32 -50.62 19.41
N THR A 422 16.70 -50.78 20.68
CA THR A 422 17.47 -51.96 21.14
C THR A 422 16.97 -52.59 22.44
N GLY A 423 15.99 -52.00 23.12
CA GLY A 423 15.49 -52.49 24.42
C GLY A 423 16.55 -52.54 25.52
N LYS A 424 17.70 -51.86 25.34
CA LYS A 424 18.77 -51.82 26.34
C LYS A 424 18.41 -50.88 27.49
N VAL A 425 18.68 -51.33 28.72
CA VAL A 425 18.47 -50.55 29.94
C VAL A 425 19.53 -49.44 30.02
N ILE A 426 19.09 -48.19 29.88
CA ILE A 426 19.93 -46.99 30.03
C ILE A 426 20.08 -46.66 31.51
N VAL A 427 18.98 -46.68 32.27
CA VAL A 427 18.97 -46.47 33.73
C VAL A 427 18.07 -47.53 34.36
N ALA A 428 18.58 -48.28 35.33
CA ALA A 428 17.80 -49.29 36.05
C ALA A 428 16.81 -48.62 37.03
N ALA A 429 15.66 -49.27 37.25
CA ALA A 429 14.66 -48.85 38.23
C ALA A 429 15.28 -48.51 39.60
N ASN A 430 14.74 -47.48 40.26
CA ASN A 430 15.19 -46.94 41.55
C ASN A 430 16.58 -46.24 41.58
N LYS A 431 17.21 -45.97 40.44
CA LYS A 431 18.44 -45.14 40.38
C LYS A 431 18.13 -43.67 40.08
N ILE A 432 19.04 -42.81 40.55
CA ILE A 432 19.07 -41.37 40.27
C ILE A 432 19.76 -41.17 38.91
N VAL A 433 19.13 -40.38 38.04
CA VAL A 433 19.66 -40.05 36.71
C VAL A 433 20.90 -39.17 36.85
N LYS A 434 22.05 -39.61 36.33
CA LYS A 434 23.31 -38.84 36.36
C LYS A 434 23.53 -38.09 35.06
N LYS A 435 24.37 -37.04 35.11
CA LYS A 435 24.71 -36.18 33.97
C LYS A 435 25.34 -36.93 32.77
N ASN A 436 25.92 -38.10 32.98
CA ASN A 436 26.48 -38.95 31.92
C ASN A 436 25.42 -39.76 31.15
N ASP A 437 24.30 -40.09 31.79
CA ASP A 437 23.22 -40.87 31.18
C ASP A 437 22.45 -40.00 30.15
N LEU A 438 22.56 -38.67 30.27
CA LEU A 438 21.93 -37.64 29.42
C LEU A 438 22.28 -37.76 27.93
N LYS A 439 23.44 -38.31 27.58
CA LYS A 439 23.88 -38.46 26.18
C LYS A 439 23.11 -39.53 25.42
N MET A 440 22.46 -40.47 26.12
CA MET A 440 21.69 -41.57 25.55
C MET A 440 20.20 -41.24 25.37
N PHE A 441 19.75 -40.04 25.76
CA PHE A 441 18.33 -39.62 25.71
C PHE A 441 17.77 -39.37 24.31
N GLY A 442 18.58 -39.52 23.25
CA GLY A 442 18.12 -39.34 21.87
C GLY A 442 17.17 -40.41 21.35
N HIS A 443 17.17 -41.60 21.99
CA HIS A 443 16.47 -42.82 21.54
C HIS A 443 15.79 -43.53 22.73
N ILE A 444 14.94 -42.83 23.49
CA ILE A 444 14.25 -43.42 24.66
C ILE A 444 12.83 -43.81 24.28
N ASP A 445 12.40 -44.99 24.72
CA ASP A 445 10.99 -45.39 24.69
C ASP A 445 10.19 -44.59 25.73
N MET A 446 9.43 -43.63 25.24
CA MET A 446 8.79 -42.56 26.01
C MET A 446 7.63 -43.04 26.88
N ASP A 447 7.03 -44.19 26.56
CA ASP A 447 5.93 -44.78 27.32
C ASP A 447 6.39 -45.35 28.68
N THR A 448 7.70 -45.57 28.84
CA THR A 448 8.28 -46.20 30.04
C THR A 448 8.65 -45.21 31.16
N ILE A 449 8.54 -43.89 30.94
CA ILE A 449 8.95 -42.89 31.93
C ILE A 449 7.91 -42.79 33.06
N LYS A 450 8.20 -43.45 34.19
CA LYS A 450 7.48 -43.27 35.47
C LYS A 450 8.45 -42.84 36.57
N ILE A 451 8.14 -41.75 37.26
CA ILE A 451 8.96 -41.22 38.38
C ILE A 451 8.39 -41.73 39.70
N ALA A 452 9.25 -42.21 40.60
CA ALA A 452 8.81 -42.72 41.90
C ALA A 452 8.40 -41.55 42.83
N GLY A 453 7.14 -41.55 43.30
CA GLY A 453 6.64 -40.62 44.33
C GLY A 453 6.10 -39.27 43.84
N HIS A 454 6.07 -39.00 42.53
CA HIS A 454 5.52 -37.75 41.97
C HIS A 454 4.71 -38.02 40.68
N GLU A 455 3.42 -38.35 40.82
CA GLU A 455 2.50 -38.54 39.68
C GLU A 455 2.32 -37.26 38.84
N GLN A 456 2.21 -36.09 39.48
CA GLN A 456 2.06 -34.80 38.81
C GLN A 456 3.24 -34.46 37.87
N ALA A 457 4.47 -34.76 38.28
CA ALA A 457 5.65 -34.52 37.45
C ALA A 457 5.71 -35.46 36.23
N GLY A 458 5.15 -36.66 36.35
CA GLY A 458 5.03 -37.61 35.23
C GLY A 458 4.03 -37.14 34.18
N GLU A 459 2.90 -36.58 34.61
CA GLU A 459 1.91 -35.99 33.68
C GLU A 459 2.43 -34.74 32.97
N GLU A 460 3.15 -33.86 33.66
CA GLU A 460 3.79 -32.69 33.04
C GLU A 460 4.81 -33.09 31.98
N ILE A 461 5.64 -34.10 32.25
CA ILE A 461 6.60 -34.62 31.28
C ILE A 461 5.88 -35.17 30.05
N ARG A 462 4.80 -35.94 30.23
CA ARG A 462 4.00 -36.45 29.09
C ARG A 462 3.37 -35.34 28.28
N LYS A 463 2.81 -34.30 28.92
CA LYS A 463 2.25 -33.14 28.21
C LYS A 463 3.29 -32.41 27.38
N ILE A 464 4.50 -32.23 27.93
CA ILE A 464 5.62 -31.58 27.22
C ILE A 464 6.12 -32.44 26.06
N ILE A 465 6.24 -33.76 26.26
CA ILE A 465 6.62 -34.71 25.21
C ILE A 465 5.59 -34.67 24.08
N TYR A 466 4.32 -34.84 24.39
CA TYR A 466 3.22 -34.83 23.42
C TYR A 466 3.20 -33.53 22.62
N ALA A 467 3.36 -32.37 23.28
CA ALA A 467 3.40 -31.08 22.60
C ALA A 467 4.62 -30.93 21.65
N LEU A 468 5.79 -31.46 22.02
CA LEU A 468 7.00 -31.39 21.20
C LEU A 468 6.98 -32.40 20.05
N ASP A 469 6.43 -33.59 20.26
CA ASP A 469 6.28 -34.59 19.20
C ASP A 469 5.25 -34.12 18.19
N GLN A 470 4.14 -33.51 18.65
CA GLN A 470 3.17 -32.86 17.76
C GLN A 470 3.83 -31.76 16.91
N GLN A 471 4.73 -30.95 17.48
CA GLN A 471 5.50 -29.96 16.71
C GLN A 471 6.45 -30.61 15.68
N ILE A 472 7.06 -31.75 16.00
CA ILE A 472 7.92 -32.48 15.07
C ILE A 472 7.08 -33.05 13.92
N ASP A 473 5.93 -33.64 14.23
CA ASP A 473 4.98 -34.17 13.24
C ASP A 473 4.45 -33.07 12.33
N ASP A 474 4.06 -31.91 12.90
CA ASP A 474 3.64 -30.73 12.13
C ASP A 474 4.73 -30.28 11.15
N VAL A 475 6.00 -30.30 11.57
CA VAL A 475 7.15 -29.94 10.72
C VAL A 475 7.39 -30.99 9.62
N MET A 476 7.26 -32.28 9.94
CA MET A 476 7.37 -33.37 8.95
C MET A 476 6.24 -33.31 7.92
N ASP A 477 5.02 -32.98 8.35
CA ASP A 477 3.87 -32.75 7.48
C ASP A 477 4.11 -31.56 6.54
N LEU A 478 4.70 -30.47 7.03
CA LEU A 478 5.06 -29.32 6.21
C LEU A 478 6.13 -29.68 5.18
N GLU A 479 7.16 -30.43 5.57
CA GLU A 479 8.19 -30.95 4.65
C GLU A 479 7.54 -31.76 3.52
N GLN A 480 6.68 -32.71 3.88
CA GLN A 480 6.02 -33.58 2.91
C GLN A 480 5.11 -32.78 1.97
N ARG A 481 4.35 -31.80 2.49
CA ARG A 481 3.52 -30.91 1.68
C ARG A 481 4.33 -30.07 0.69
N GLU A 482 5.49 -29.55 1.09
CA GLU A 482 6.36 -28.80 0.16
C GLU A 482 6.96 -29.70 -0.93
N ILE A 483 7.40 -30.90 -0.55
CA ILE A 483 7.88 -31.90 -1.52
C ILE A 483 6.76 -32.29 -2.48
N ASP A 484 5.54 -32.51 -1.98
CA ASP A 484 4.40 -32.92 -2.80
C ASP A 484 3.90 -31.80 -3.72
N LYS A 485 3.99 -30.53 -3.29
CA LYS A 485 3.75 -29.37 -4.17
C LYS A 485 4.72 -29.37 -5.35
N ILE A 486 6.01 -29.54 -5.08
CA ILE A 486 7.04 -29.60 -6.15
C ILE A 486 6.74 -30.78 -7.09
N LYS A 487 6.39 -31.95 -6.54
CA LYS A 487 6.08 -33.15 -7.34
C LYS A 487 4.81 -33.02 -8.18
N ARG A 488 3.71 -32.48 -7.65
CA ARG A 488 2.46 -32.25 -8.39
C ARG A 488 2.60 -31.19 -9.48
N GLY A 489 3.53 -30.24 -9.32
CA GLY A 489 3.65 -29.09 -10.21
C GLY A 489 2.52 -28.09 -9.98
N ASP A 490 2.51 -27.02 -10.77
CA ASP A 490 1.58 -25.91 -10.55
C ASP A 490 0.23 -26.14 -11.24
N GLU A 491 -0.86 -25.87 -10.53
CA GLU A 491 -2.21 -25.85 -11.10
C GLU A 491 -2.42 -24.56 -11.89
N LEU A 492 -2.22 -24.63 -13.21
CA LEU A 492 -2.53 -23.53 -14.13
C LEU A 492 -3.96 -23.63 -14.68
N PRO A 493 -4.56 -22.52 -15.16
CA PRO A 493 -5.84 -22.54 -15.87
C PRO A 493 -5.82 -23.47 -17.10
N PRO A 494 -6.97 -24.03 -17.52
CA PRO A 494 -7.06 -24.87 -18.70
C PRO A 494 -6.54 -24.14 -19.95
N GLY A 495 -5.66 -24.81 -20.71
CA GLY A 495 -5.03 -24.26 -21.91
C GLY A 495 -3.76 -23.43 -21.66
N VAL A 496 -3.39 -23.14 -20.41
CA VAL A 496 -2.12 -22.46 -20.09
C VAL A 496 -1.04 -23.52 -19.85
N LEU A 497 0.03 -23.47 -20.64
CA LEU A 497 1.17 -24.39 -20.56
C LEU A 497 2.21 -23.88 -19.56
N LYS A 498 2.54 -22.60 -19.65
CA LYS A 498 3.54 -21.94 -18.81
C LYS A 498 3.08 -20.52 -18.49
N LYS A 499 3.29 -20.09 -17.26
CA LYS A 499 3.01 -18.74 -16.78
C LYS A 499 4.27 -18.18 -16.14
N VAL A 500 4.73 -17.03 -16.62
CA VAL A 500 5.89 -16.33 -16.06
C VAL A 500 5.40 -15.02 -15.45
N VAL A 501 5.76 -14.80 -14.19
CA VAL A 501 5.46 -13.56 -13.47
C VAL A 501 6.79 -12.86 -13.19
N VAL A 502 6.95 -11.67 -13.75
CA VAL A 502 8.11 -10.81 -13.56
C VAL A 502 7.72 -9.69 -12.60
N VAL A 503 8.49 -9.53 -11.53
CA VAL A 503 8.29 -8.50 -10.52
C VAL A 503 9.29 -7.38 -10.76
N VAL A 504 8.80 -6.18 -11.03
CA VAL A 504 9.61 -4.97 -11.27
C VAL A 504 9.42 -4.02 -10.10
N ALA A 505 10.52 -3.56 -9.51
CA ALA A 505 10.52 -2.52 -8.50
C ALA A 505 10.90 -1.18 -9.13
N SER A 506 10.01 -0.20 -9.03
CA SER A 506 10.17 1.16 -9.52
C SER A 506 10.37 2.12 -8.35
N LYS A 507 11.43 2.92 -8.42
CA LYS A 507 11.68 4.00 -7.46
C LYS A 507 11.01 5.28 -7.98
N LYS A 508 9.85 5.62 -7.43
CA LYS A 508 9.08 6.82 -7.84
C LYS A 508 9.48 8.01 -6.99
N LYS A 509 10.31 8.89 -7.56
CA LYS A 509 10.68 10.18 -6.97
C LYS A 509 9.48 11.12 -6.96
N LEU A 510 9.63 12.25 -6.29
CA LEU A 510 8.64 13.31 -6.30
C LEU A 510 8.76 14.12 -7.60
N SER A 511 7.66 14.34 -8.30
CA SER A 511 7.64 15.07 -9.57
C SER A 511 6.53 16.13 -9.63
N VAL A 512 6.63 17.05 -10.59
CA VAL A 512 5.58 18.06 -10.84
C VAL A 512 4.29 17.36 -11.27
N GLY A 513 3.18 17.69 -10.62
CA GLY A 513 1.89 17.02 -10.82
C GLY A 513 1.54 15.97 -9.77
N ASP A 514 2.51 15.53 -8.94
CA ASP A 514 2.23 14.66 -7.81
C ASP A 514 1.39 15.39 -6.75
N LYS A 515 0.57 14.63 -6.04
CA LYS A 515 -0.33 15.15 -5.00
C LYS A 515 0.22 14.92 -3.60
N MET A 516 0.27 15.99 -2.82
CA MET A 516 0.65 15.97 -1.41
C MET A 516 -0.48 16.50 -0.54
N ALA A 517 -0.47 16.14 0.73
CA ALA A 517 -1.43 16.63 1.71
C ALA A 517 -0.85 16.69 3.11
N GLY A 518 -1.36 17.62 3.92
CA GLY A 518 -1.22 17.57 5.37
C GLY A 518 -2.37 16.78 6.02
N ARG A 519 -2.30 16.62 7.34
CA ARG A 519 -3.32 15.91 8.12
C ARG A 519 -4.63 16.70 8.30
N HIS A 520 -4.59 18.00 8.09
CA HIS A 520 -5.69 18.96 8.30
C HIS A 520 -6.59 19.15 7.06
N GLY A 521 -6.62 18.17 6.14
CA GLY A 521 -7.43 18.24 4.91
C GLY A 521 -6.96 19.27 3.89
N ASN A 522 -5.74 19.80 4.06
CA ASN A 522 -5.04 20.62 3.07
C ASN A 522 -4.39 19.70 2.04
N LYS A 523 -4.90 19.72 0.81
CA LYS A 523 -4.35 18.98 -0.34
C LYS A 523 -3.76 19.96 -1.33
N GLY A 524 -2.74 19.53 -2.05
CA GLY A 524 -2.21 20.31 -3.15
C GLY A 524 -1.45 19.48 -4.16
N VAL A 525 -1.27 20.08 -5.33
CA VAL A 525 -0.52 19.49 -6.44
C VAL A 525 0.78 20.25 -6.58
N ILE A 526 1.88 19.55 -6.76
CA ILE A 526 3.18 20.20 -6.96
C ILE A 526 3.15 20.91 -8.31
N ALA A 527 3.24 22.22 -8.30
CA ALA A 527 3.28 23.01 -9.54
C ALA A 527 4.69 23.24 -10.03
N ARG A 528 5.66 23.41 -9.12
CA ARG A 528 7.05 23.64 -9.47
C ARG A 528 7.99 23.17 -8.38
N ILE A 529 9.15 22.69 -8.81
CA ILE A 529 10.30 22.38 -7.97
C ILE A 529 11.33 23.49 -8.24
N LEU A 530 11.67 24.28 -7.23
CA LEU A 530 12.62 25.40 -7.35
C LEU A 530 14.01 25.02 -6.83
N PRO A 531 15.08 25.56 -7.44
CA PRO A 531 16.41 25.51 -6.85
C PRO A 531 16.42 26.05 -5.42
N GLU A 532 17.35 25.55 -4.59
CA GLU A 532 17.44 25.90 -3.18
C GLU A 532 17.73 27.39 -2.96
N GLU A 533 18.55 27.95 -3.84
CA GLU A 533 18.93 29.37 -3.87
C GLU A 533 17.75 30.29 -4.20
N ASP A 534 16.74 29.81 -4.93
CA ASP A 534 15.57 30.60 -5.31
C ASP A 534 14.49 30.58 -4.21
N MET A 535 14.61 29.69 -3.23
CA MET A 535 13.62 29.55 -2.16
C MET A 535 13.73 30.72 -1.15
N PRO A 536 12.61 31.14 -0.54
CA PRO A 536 12.68 32.02 0.62
C PRO A 536 13.56 31.40 1.71
N PHE A 537 14.41 32.20 2.33
CA PHE A 537 15.27 31.71 3.39
C PHE A 537 15.14 32.53 4.68
N LEU A 538 15.37 31.84 5.78
CA LEU A 538 15.37 32.37 7.14
C LEU A 538 16.59 33.29 7.36
N PRO A 539 16.58 34.16 8.40
CA PRO A 539 17.70 35.06 8.68
C PRO A 539 19.06 34.38 8.91
N ASP A 540 19.05 33.09 9.28
CA ASP A 540 20.22 32.23 9.46
C ASP A 540 20.77 31.66 8.14
N GLY A 541 20.08 31.89 7.02
CA GLY A 541 20.43 31.37 5.70
C GLY A 541 19.74 30.05 5.33
N THR A 542 18.93 29.47 6.22
CA THR A 542 18.25 28.20 5.97
C THR A 542 17.07 28.41 4.99
N PRO A 543 17.07 27.80 3.79
CA PRO A 543 15.94 27.89 2.86
C PRO A 543 14.75 27.06 3.37
N VAL A 544 13.54 27.54 3.10
CA VAL A 544 12.31 26.78 3.39
C VAL A 544 12.13 25.66 2.36
N GLU A 545 11.56 24.53 2.79
CA GLU A 545 11.41 23.35 1.94
C GLU A 545 10.12 23.38 1.11
N ILE A 546 9.04 23.95 1.66
CA ILE A 546 7.74 24.06 0.98
C ILE A 546 7.16 25.47 1.19
N VAL A 547 6.55 26.03 0.15
CA VAL A 547 5.76 27.26 0.26
C VAL A 547 4.28 26.96 -0.03
N LEU A 548 3.42 27.28 0.93
CA LEU A 548 1.98 27.11 0.83
C LEU A 548 1.25 28.45 0.75
N ASN A 549 0.08 28.43 0.11
CA ASN A 549 -0.75 29.62 -0.03
C ASN A 549 -1.50 29.93 1.28
N PRO A 550 -1.32 31.13 1.88
CA PRO A 550 -2.02 31.50 3.11
C PRO A 550 -3.53 31.64 2.90
N LEU A 551 -4.01 31.94 1.69
CA LEU A 551 -5.43 32.17 1.41
C LEU A 551 -6.29 30.90 1.55
N GLY A 552 -5.67 29.73 1.47
CA GLY A 552 -6.34 28.44 1.64
C GLY A 552 -6.75 28.14 3.08
N VAL A 553 -6.18 28.81 4.09
CA VAL A 553 -6.46 28.53 5.51
C VAL A 553 -7.78 29.17 5.98
N PRO A 554 -8.04 30.48 5.77
CA PRO A 554 -9.25 31.11 6.29
C PRO A 554 -10.53 30.60 5.62
N SER A 555 -10.49 30.37 4.29
CA SER A 555 -11.64 29.89 3.53
C SER A 555 -12.07 28.47 3.89
N ARG A 556 -11.14 27.66 4.39
CA ARG A 556 -11.37 26.25 4.75
C ARG A 556 -11.50 26.00 6.24
N MET A 557 -11.20 27.01 7.06
CA MET A 557 -11.30 26.96 8.52
C MET A 557 -10.55 25.75 9.13
N ASN A 558 -9.36 25.45 8.62
CA ASN A 558 -8.46 24.43 9.17
C ASN A 558 -7.24 25.08 9.81
N VAL A 559 -7.49 25.75 10.94
CA VAL A 559 -6.47 26.51 11.68
C VAL A 559 -5.48 25.58 12.39
N GLY A 560 -5.85 24.30 12.60
CA GLY A 560 -5.00 23.30 13.23
C GLY A 560 -3.62 23.18 12.57
N GLN A 561 -3.54 23.32 11.24
CA GLN A 561 -2.26 23.26 10.51
C GLN A 561 -1.27 24.38 10.90
N VAL A 562 -1.78 25.56 11.30
CA VAL A 562 -0.95 26.68 11.73
C VAL A 562 -0.44 26.46 13.14
N LEU A 563 -1.27 25.88 14.01
CA LEU A 563 -0.88 25.48 15.37
C LEU A 563 0.16 24.34 15.32
N GLU A 564 -0.04 23.36 14.45
CA GLU A 564 0.93 22.30 14.15
C GLU A 564 2.27 22.89 13.72
N MET A 565 2.24 23.84 12.77
CA MET A 565 3.45 24.50 12.27
C MET A 565 4.26 25.19 13.38
N HIS A 566 3.60 25.96 14.24
CA HIS A 566 4.25 26.70 15.32
C HIS A 566 4.84 25.76 16.38
N LEU A 567 4.05 24.78 16.83
CA LEU A 567 4.53 23.81 17.81
C LEU A 567 5.64 22.92 17.24
N GLY A 568 5.53 22.53 15.97
CA GLY A 568 6.54 21.77 15.25
C GLY A 568 7.86 22.53 15.14
N TRP A 569 7.81 23.85 14.98
CA TRP A 569 9.02 24.68 14.95
C TRP A 569 9.76 24.69 16.30
N ALA A 570 9.02 24.91 17.39
CA ALA A 570 9.58 24.82 18.74
C ALA A 570 10.14 23.42 19.03
N ALA A 571 9.38 22.37 18.68
CA ALA A 571 9.77 20.97 18.84
C ALA A 571 11.07 20.62 18.11
N LYS A 572 11.24 21.10 16.86
CA LYS A 572 12.45 20.87 16.08
C LYS A 572 13.68 21.52 16.70
N VAL A 573 13.57 22.76 17.16
CA VAL A 573 14.71 23.53 17.74
C VAL A 573 15.11 22.97 19.10
N LEU A 574 14.13 22.64 19.95
CA LEU A 574 14.37 22.11 21.29
C LEU A 574 14.67 20.60 21.30
N GLY A 575 14.42 19.90 20.19
CA GLY A 575 14.74 18.48 20.03
C GLY A 575 13.80 17.53 20.78
N PHE A 576 12.51 17.88 20.89
CA PHE A 576 11.48 17.02 21.49
C PHE A 576 10.38 16.65 20.49
N LYS A 577 9.59 15.62 20.83
CA LYS A 577 8.33 15.28 20.17
C LYS A 577 7.18 15.60 21.12
N CYS A 578 6.08 16.14 20.62
CA CYS A 578 4.89 16.41 21.43
C CYS A 578 3.73 15.50 21.06
N ALA A 579 2.91 15.20 22.07
CA ALA A 579 1.65 14.50 21.91
C ALA A 579 0.50 15.45 22.27
N THR A 580 -0.16 15.97 21.25
CA THR A 580 -1.36 16.82 21.34
C THR A 580 -2.56 15.93 21.10
N SER A 581 -3.12 15.35 22.18
CA SER A 581 -4.28 14.48 22.08
C SER A 581 -5.52 15.24 21.58
N VAL A 582 -6.42 14.55 20.89
CA VAL A 582 -7.63 15.13 20.30
C VAL A 582 -8.55 15.68 21.40
N PHE A 583 -8.94 16.95 21.33
CA PHE A 583 -9.74 17.67 22.33
C PHE A 583 -9.10 17.80 23.73
N SER A 584 -7.82 17.45 23.87
CA SER A 584 -7.01 17.62 25.10
C SER A 584 -5.56 17.94 24.73
N GLY A 585 -5.41 18.78 23.70
CA GLY A 585 -4.14 19.16 23.12
C GLY A 585 -3.47 20.33 23.84
N ALA A 586 -2.29 20.69 23.36
CA ALA A 586 -1.58 21.88 23.81
C ALA A 586 -2.39 23.16 23.56
N ASN A 587 -2.42 24.05 24.55
CA ASN A 587 -3.09 25.35 24.44
C ASN A 587 -2.18 26.39 23.75
N GLU A 588 -2.78 27.46 23.21
CA GLU A 588 -2.02 28.55 22.56
C GLU A 588 -0.93 29.15 23.48
N THR A 589 -1.22 29.26 24.77
CA THR A 589 -0.26 29.75 25.78
C THR A 589 0.95 28.84 25.92
N GLU A 590 0.75 27.52 25.86
CA GLU A 590 1.83 26.53 25.95
C GLU A 590 2.67 26.53 24.67
N ILE A 591 2.04 26.70 23.51
CA ILE A 591 2.74 26.85 22.22
C ILE A 591 3.62 28.11 22.24
N LYS A 592 3.09 29.25 22.71
CA LYS A 592 3.86 30.49 22.84
C LYS A 592 5.01 30.34 23.82
N GLN A 593 4.80 29.64 24.94
CA GLN A 593 5.86 29.36 25.90
C GLN A 593 6.95 28.47 25.26
N ALA A 594 6.58 27.43 24.54
CA ALA A 594 7.52 26.55 23.84
C ALA A 594 8.34 27.32 22.77
N LEU A 595 7.70 28.24 22.03
CA LEU A 595 8.40 29.12 21.09
C LEU A 595 9.39 30.04 21.81
N ARG A 596 8.99 30.62 22.95
CA ARG A 596 9.86 31.46 23.77
C ARG A 596 11.06 30.68 24.31
N ASP A 597 10.84 29.47 24.81
CA ASP A 597 11.88 28.58 25.33
C ASP A 597 12.87 28.16 24.21
N ALA A 598 12.37 28.04 22.97
CA ALA A 598 13.19 27.78 21.79
C ALA A 598 13.95 29.02 21.27
N GLY A 599 13.76 30.20 21.85
CA GLY A 599 14.34 31.47 21.36
C GLY A 599 13.71 31.96 20.05
N LEU A 600 12.51 31.50 19.73
CA LEU A 600 11.76 31.87 18.53
C LEU A 600 10.71 32.96 18.82
N PRO A 601 10.23 33.70 17.80
CA PRO A 601 9.16 34.67 17.98
C PRO A 601 7.84 34.01 18.45
N GLU A 602 7.22 34.55 19.49
CA GLU A 602 5.94 34.05 20.02
C GLU A 602 4.79 34.15 19.02
N SER A 603 4.91 35.02 18.01
CA SER A 603 3.95 35.14 16.92
C SER A 603 4.00 33.95 15.95
N GLY A 604 5.06 33.14 15.98
CA GLY A 604 5.35 32.11 14.97
C GLY A 604 5.70 32.71 13.60
N LYS A 605 5.98 34.02 13.53
CA LYS A 605 6.30 34.73 12.30
C LYS A 605 7.71 35.29 12.34
N ILE A 606 8.36 35.31 11.18
CA ILE A 606 9.70 35.84 11.02
C ILE A 606 9.85 36.54 9.66
N VAL A 607 10.78 37.49 9.58
CA VAL A 607 11.13 38.14 8.32
C VAL A 607 11.98 37.18 7.48
N LEU A 608 11.44 36.74 6.36
CA LEU A 608 12.16 35.96 5.35
C LEU A 608 12.88 36.89 4.35
N ARG A 609 13.81 36.32 3.60
CA ARG A 609 14.47 36.96 2.44
C ARG A 609 14.10 36.24 1.15
N ASP A 610 13.93 36.99 0.06
CA ASP A 610 13.71 36.43 -1.27
C ASP A 610 15.02 35.78 -1.75
N GLY A 611 14.96 34.50 -2.13
CA GLY A 611 16.11 33.77 -2.69
C GLY A 611 16.67 34.40 -3.96
N LEU A 612 15.81 35.00 -4.79
CA LEU A 612 16.20 35.54 -6.10
C LEU A 612 16.84 36.93 -6.03
N THR A 613 16.42 37.77 -5.08
CA THR A 613 16.93 39.16 -4.96
C THR A 613 17.81 39.36 -3.72
N GLY A 614 17.68 38.51 -2.70
CA GLY A 614 18.32 38.66 -1.39
C GLY A 614 17.67 39.71 -0.49
N GLU A 615 16.64 40.42 -0.99
CA GLU A 615 15.91 41.45 -0.25
C GLU A 615 15.01 40.84 0.81
N LYS A 616 14.75 41.59 1.89
CA LYS A 616 13.82 41.16 2.94
C LYS A 616 12.39 41.38 2.47
N PHE A 617 11.48 40.47 2.84
CA PHE A 617 10.05 40.73 2.65
C PHE A 617 9.55 41.83 3.60
N ASP A 618 8.61 42.65 3.11
CA ASP A 618 8.06 43.78 3.87
C ASP A 618 7.31 43.36 5.14
N LYS A 619 6.73 42.16 5.13
CA LYS A 619 5.93 41.61 6.24
C LYS A 619 6.53 40.30 6.73
N GLU A 620 6.37 40.07 8.03
CA GLU A 620 6.70 38.79 8.64
C GLU A 620 5.78 37.68 8.11
N VAL A 621 6.38 36.53 7.84
CA VAL A 621 5.72 35.35 7.29
C VAL A 621 5.65 34.28 8.37
N SER A 622 4.53 33.56 8.46
CA SER A 622 4.43 32.42 9.35
C SER A 622 5.25 31.25 8.79
N VAL A 623 6.18 30.75 9.59
CA VAL A 623 7.11 29.66 9.24
C VAL A 623 7.08 28.62 10.35
N GLY A 624 7.34 27.37 10.01
CA GLY A 624 7.58 26.31 10.99
C GLY A 624 7.58 24.94 10.35
N TYR A 625 7.38 23.90 11.15
CA TYR A 625 7.43 22.52 10.68
C TYR A 625 6.06 21.88 10.67
N VAL A 626 5.64 21.37 9.51
CA VAL A 626 4.35 20.69 9.32
C VAL A 626 4.61 19.25 8.89
N TYR A 627 3.77 18.31 9.34
CA TYR A 627 3.83 16.93 8.87
C TYR A 627 3.08 16.78 7.54
N ILE A 628 3.82 16.53 6.47
CA ILE A 628 3.28 16.40 5.12
C ILE A 628 3.45 14.97 4.60
N ILE A 629 2.46 14.53 3.84
CA ILE A 629 2.31 13.16 3.34
C ILE A 629 2.22 13.18 1.81
N LYS A 630 2.90 12.21 1.15
CA LYS A 630 2.74 11.93 -0.28
C LYS A 630 1.56 10.98 -0.49
N LEU A 631 0.61 11.36 -1.34
CA LEU A 631 -0.55 10.54 -1.64
C LEU A 631 -0.26 9.58 -2.81
N ALA A 632 -1.02 8.49 -2.91
CA ALA A 632 -0.93 7.51 -4.00
C ALA A 632 -1.38 8.05 -5.38
N HIS A 633 -1.68 9.35 -5.48
CA HIS A 633 -2.10 10.03 -6.69
C HIS A 633 -0.87 10.58 -7.41
N LEU A 634 -0.14 9.69 -8.06
CA LEU A 634 1.08 10.03 -8.80
C LEU A 634 0.76 10.48 -10.22
N VAL A 635 1.55 11.42 -10.73
CA VAL A 635 1.35 11.97 -12.09
C VAL A 635 1.63 10.94 -13.18
N ASP A 636 2.67 10.13 -13.02
CA ASP A 636 3.09 9.11 -14.00
C ASP A 636 1.98 8.07 -14.25
N ASP A 637 1.21 7.77 -13.21
CA ASP A 637 0.09 6.83 -13.28
C ASP A 637 -1.11 7.45 -14.01
N LYS A 638 -1.22 8.78 -13.99
CA LYS A 638 -2.36 9.54 -14.56
C LYS A 638 -2.11 10.07 -15.96
N ILE A 639 -0.86 10.30 -16.36
CA ILE A 639 -0.55 10.71 -17.72
C ILE A 639 -1.00 9.61 -18.68
N HIS A 640 -1.80 10.01 -19.66
CA HIS A 640 -2.28 9.13 -20.72
C HIS A 640 -2.47 9.95 -22.00
N ALA A 641 -1.80 9.52 -23.05
CA ALA A 641 -1.89 10.13 -24.37
C ALA A 641 -2.08 9.04 -25.42
N ARG A 642 -2.94 9.31 -26.40
CA ARG A 642 -3.23 8.40 -27.51
C ARG A 642 -3.22 9.20 -28.80
N SER A 643 -2.48 8.71 -29.79
CA SER A 643 -2.62 9.11 -31.19
C SER A 643 -3.57 8.12 -31.89
N ILE A 644 -3.10 6.90 -32.11
CA ILE A 644 -3.83 5.77 -32.68
C ILE A 644 -3.72 4.60 -31.72
N GLY A 645 -4.75 3.77 -31.67
CA GLY A 645 -4.75 2.62 -30.78
C GLY A 645 -5.79 1.59 -31.23
N PRO A 646 -6.05 0.58 -30.40
CA PRO A 646 -7.06 -0.41 -30.70
C PRO A 646 -8.47 0.20 -30.69
N TYR A 647 -9.35 -0.46 -31.44
CA TYR A 647 -10.75 -0.10 -31.61
C TYR A 647 -11.64 -1.28 -31.20
N SER A 648 -12.84 -0.95 -30.74
CA SER A 648 -13.89 -1.91 -30.44
C SER A 648 -14.30 -2.65 -31.71
N LEU A 649 -14.48 -3.97 -31.62
CA LEU A 649 -14.93 -4.78 -32.76
C LEU A 649 -16.36 -4.42 -33.20
N VAL A 650 -17.22 -4.07 -32.23
CA VAL A 650 -18.65 -3.83 -32.49
C VAL A 650 -18.88 -2.39 -32.95
N THR A 651 -18.45 -1.41 -32.15
CA THR A 651 -18.75 0.01 -32.40
C THR A 651 -17.70 0.70 -33.26
N GLN A 652 -16.55 0.06 -33.55
CA GLN A 652 -15.41 0.66 -34.25
C GLN A 652 -14.81 1.90 -33.58
N GLN A 653 -15.27 2.25 -32.37
CA GLN A 653 -14.75 3.35 -31.57
C GLN A 653 -13.43 2.99 -30.88
N PRO A 654 -12.58 3.99 -30.57
CA PRO A 654 -11.45 3.83 -29.66
C PRO A 654 -11.84 3.06 -28.40
N LEU A 655 -11.04 2.07 -28.00
CA LEU A 655 -11.23 1.42 -26.70
C LEU A 655 -11.12 2.43 -25.55
N GLY A 656 -11.65 2.09 -24.37
CA GLY A 656 -11.61 2.94 -23.18
C GLY A 656 -10.46 2.58 -22.23
N GLY A 657 -9.88 3.59 -21.59
CA GLY A 657 -8.94 3.42 -20.48
C GLY A 657 -7.47 3.21 -20.87
N LYS A 658 -6.57 3.60 -19.96
CA LYS A 658 -5.10 3.58 -20.16
C LYS A 658 -4.55 2.19 -20.46
N ALA A 659 -5.04 1.16 -19.77
CA ALA A 659 -4.58 -0.22 -19.92
C ALA A 659 -4.77 -0.78 -21.34
N GLN A 660 -5.75 -0.27 -22.10
CA GLN A 660 -6.02 -0.68 -23.48
C GLN A 660 -5.54 0.36 -24.49
N PHE A 661 -4.72 1.32 -24.06
CA PHE A 661 -4.33 2.47 -24.88
C PHE A 661 -5.55 3.20 -25.48
N GLY A 662 -6.57 3.39 -24.63
CA GLY A 662 -7.88 3.87 -25.01
C GLY A 662 -7.97 5.38 -25.29
N GLY A 663 -9.03 5.83 -25.94
CA GLY A 663 -9.31 7.26 -26.16
C GLY A 663 -9.99 7.91 -24.96
N GLN A 664 -9.91 9.24 -24.88
CA GLN A 664 -10.75 10.03 -23.98
C GLN A 664 -12.20 10.00 -24.46
N ARG A 665 -13.14 9.98 -23.52
CA ARG A 665 -14.56 10.09 -23.84
C ARG A 665 -14.90 11.55 -24.13
N PHE A 666 -15.35 11.83 -25.33
CA PHE A 666 -15.96 13.10 -25.71
C PHE A 666 -17.48 12.94 -25.59
N GLY A 667 -18.08 13.55 -24.56
CA GLY A 667 -19.47 13.37 -24.20
C GLY A 667 -20.39 14.45 -24.76
N GLU A 668 -21.66 14.34 -24.39
CA GLU A 668 -22.71 15.27 -24.81
C GLU A 668 -22.44 16.72 -24.38
N MET A 669 -21.93 16.93 -23.16
CA MET A 669 -21.62 18.27 -22.67
C MET A 669 -20.46 18.92 -23.42
N GLU A 670 -19.45 18.15 -23.83
CA GLU A 670 -18.36 18.66 -24.66
C GLU A 670 -18.80 18.96 -26.10
N VAL A 671 -19.76 18.18 -26.64
CA VAL A 671 -20.41 18.47 -27.92
C VAL A 671 -21.12 19.83 -27.86
N TRP A 672 -21.96 20.07 -26.84
CA TRP A 672 -22.66 21.34 -26.66
C TRP A 672 -21.70 22.52 -26.56
N ALA A 673 -20.54 22.34 -25.91
CA ALA A 673 -19.52 23.37 -25.85
C ALA A 673 -19.02 23.77 -27.25
N LEU A 674 -18.73 22.79 -28.12
CA LEU A 674 -18.31 23.08 -29.50
C LEU A 674 -19.42 23.69 -30.36
N GLU A 675 -20.66 23.24 -30.17
CA GLU A 675 -21.83 23.81 -30.83
C GLU A 675 -22.02 25.29 -30.47
N ALA A 676 -21.86 25.65 -29.19
CA ALA A 676 -21.97 27.02 -28.72
C ALA A 676 -20.92 27.95 -29.34
N TYR A 677 -19.71 27.45 -29.63
CA TYR A 677 -18.69 28.20 -30.36
C TYR A 677 -18.92 28.24 -31.87
N GLY A 678 -19.85 27.46 -32.42
CA GLY A 678 -20.02 27.29 -33.86
C GLY A 678 -18.87 26.51 -34.53
N ALA A 679 -18.12 25.71 -33.77
CA ALA A 679 -16.96 24.96 -34.24
C ALA A 679 -17.36 23.67 -34.98
N ALA A 680 -18.17 23.81 -36.03
CA ALA A 680 -18.80 22.69 -36.74
C ALA A 680 -17.80 21.68 -37.33
N PHE A 681 -16.70 22.14 -37.93
CA PHE A 681 -15.68 21.26 -38.49
C PHE A 681 -14.93 20.46 -37.41
N THR A 682 -14.59 21.10 -36.30
CA THR A 682 -13.94 20.44 -35.16
C THR A 682 -14.87 19.37 -34.56
N LEU A 683 -16.15 19.70 -34.40
CA LEU A 683 -17.15 18.75 -33.92
C LEU A 683 -17.31 17.57 -34.89
N GLN A 684 -17.41 17.85 -36.20
CA GLN A 684 -17.50 16.82 -37.23
C GLN A 684 -16.28 15.89 -37.20
N GLU A 685 -15.08 16.44 -37.03
CA GLU A 685 -13.84 15.65 -36.91
C GLU A 685 -13.89 14.69 -35.72
N PHE A 686 -14.29 15.18 -34.53
CA PHE A 686 -14.40 14.37 -33.31
C PHE A 686 -15.44 13.25 -33.43
N LEU A 687 -16.58 13.52 -34.07
CA LEU A 687 -17.67 12.55 -34.24
C LEU A 687 -17.48 11.57 -35.40
N THR A 688 -16.47 11.78 -36.27
CA THR A 688 -16.23 10.92 -37.45
C THR A 688 -14.82 10.36 -37.46
N VAL A 689 -13.86 11.06 -38.09
CA VAL A 689 -12.50 10.58 -38.41
C VAL A 689 -11.64 10.32 -37.18
N LYS A 690 -11.92 10.95 -36.03
CA LYS A 690 -11.24 10.68 -34.75
C LYS A 690 -11.88 9.54 -33.94
N SER A 691 -13.02 9.03 -34.39
CA SER A 691 -13.82 8.03 -33.67
C SER A 691 -14.01 6.77 -34.53
N ASP A 692 -15.17 6.62 -35.17
CA ASP A 692 -15.72 5.38 -35.71
C ASP A 692 -15.94 5.42 -37.24
N ASP A 693 -15.47 6.47 -37.91
CA ASP A 693 -15.33 6.47 -39.37
C ASP A 693 -14.09 5.68 -39.80
N VAL A 694 -14.27 4.40 -40.11
CA VAL A 694 -13.19 3.45 -40.44
C VAL A 694 -12.41 3.88 -41.69
N VAL A 695 -13.09 4.40 -42.70
CA VAL A 695 -12.46 4.80 -43.97
C VAL A 695 -11.84 6.19 -43.82
N GLY A 696 -12.58 7.12 -43.20
CA GLY A 696 -12.14 8.49 -43.00
C GLY A 696 -10.92 8.61 -42.10
N ARG A 697 -10.81 7.80 -41.03
CA ARG A 697 -9.62 7.83 -40.15
C ARG A 697 -8.33 7.41 -40.86
N THR A 698 -8.39 6.40 -41.72
CA THR A 698 -7.23 5.92 -42.49
C THR A 698 -6.79 6.98 -43.50
N ARG A 699 -7.75 7.57 -44.24
CA ARG A 699 -7.48 8.66 -45.17
C ARG A 699 -6.91 9.88 -44.47
N MET A 700 -7.49 10.27 -43.33
CA MET A 700 -7.01 11.38 -42.53
C MET A 700 -5.56 11.16 -42.09
N TYR A 701 -5.22 9.95 -41.63
CA TYR A 701 -3.85 9.61 -41.27
C TYR A 701 -2.88 9.74 -42.46
N GLU A 702 -3.24 9.19 -43.63
CA GLU A 702 -2.44 9.33 -44.85
C GLU A 702 -2.26 10.79 -45.26
N SER A 703 -3.32 11.58 -45.21
CA SER A 703 -3.29 13.01 -45.53
C SER A 703 -2.36 13.77 -44.57
N ILE A 704 -2.46 13.52 -43.26
CA ILE A 704 -1.56 14.10 -42.26
C ILE A 704 -0.09 13.74 -42.55
N VAL A 705 0.20 12.48 -42.88
CA VAL A 705 1.57 12.02 -43.22
C VAL A 705 2.08 12.70 -44.50
N LYS A 706 1.21 12.98 -45.47
CA LYS A 706 1.54 13.71 -46.70
C LYS A 706 1.63 15.24 -46.50
N GLY A 707 1.25 15.75 -45.33
CA GLY A 707 1.16 17.20 -45.07
C GLY A 707 -0.08 17.86 -45.67
N GLU A 708 -1.09 17.08 -46.07
CA GLU A 708 -2.37 17.55 -46.58
C GLU A 708 -3.40 17.60 -45.45
N ASN A 709 -4.06 18.74 -45.24
CA ASN A 709 -5.10 18.89 -44.22
C ASN A 709 -6.50 18.83 -44.84
N ALA A 710 -6.84 17.69 -45.45
CA ALA A 710 -8.15 17.46 -46.08
C ALA A 710 -9.07 16.63 -45.18
N LEU A 711 -10.16 17.23 -44.70
CA LEU A 711 -11.22 16.52 -43.97
C LEU A 711 -12.26 15.99 -44.96
N ASN A 712 -12.24 14.68 -45.19
CA ASN A 712 -13.22 13.97 -46.02
C ASN A 712 -13.99 12.95 -45.16
N PRO A 713 -14.99 13.40 -44.38
CA PRO A 713 -15.70 12.54 -43.45
C PRO A 713 -16.70 11.65 -44.21
N SER A 714 -16.87 10.42 -43.72
CA SER A 714 -17.91 9.49 -44.12
C SER A 714 -18.93 9.32 -42.99
N THR A 715 -19.86 8.38 -43.16
CA THR A 715 -20.87 8.08 -42.13
C THR A 715 -20.23 7.33 -40.95
N PRO A 716 -20.42 7.78 -39.70
CA PRO A 716 -20.00 7.04 -38.51
C PRO A 716 -20.56 5.62 -38.48
N GLU A 717 -19.77 4.64 -38.05
CA GLU A 717 -20.26 3.26 -37.94
C GLU A 717 -21.34 3.10 -36.85
N SER A 718 -21.29 3.89 -35.79
CA SER A 718 -22.35 3.90 -34.78
C SER A 718 -23.74 4.19 -35.38
N PHE A 719 -23.81 5.07 -36.39
CA PHE A 719 -25.05 5.37 -37.10
C PHE A 719 -25.50 4.18 -37.97
N ASN A 720 -24.59 3.52 -38.67
CA ASN A 720 -24.90 2.33 -39.46
C ASN A 720 -25.39 1.18 -38.57
N VAL A 721 -24.73 0.94 -37.43
CA VAL A 721 -25.15 -0.05 -36.43
C VAL A 721 -26.57 0.25 -35.97
N LEU A 722 -26.88 1.50 -35.61
CA LEU A 722 -28.23 1.91 -35.25
C LEU A 722 -29.26 1.62 -36.35
N VAL A 723 -28.95 1.97 -37.61
CA VAL A 723 -29.84 1.68 -38.74
C VAL A 723 -30.08 0.18 -38.89
N LYS A 724 -29.04 -0.65 -38.74
CA LYS A 724 -29.16 -2.12 -38.81
C LYS A 724 -29.94 -2.69 -37.64
N GLU A 725 -29.77 -2.17 -36.43
CA GLU A 725 -30.56 -2.54 -35.26
C GLU A 725 -32.05 -2.22 -35.48
N LEU A 726 -32.39 -1.04 -35.99
CA LEU A 726 -33.77 -0.67 -36.32
C LEU A 726 -34.36 -1.55 -37.43
N GLN A 727 -33.58 -1.85 -38.48
CA GLN A 727 -33.98 -2.77 -39.55
C GLN A 727 -34.24 -4.19 -39.02
N SER A 728 -33.45 -4.66 -38.06
CA SER A 728 -33.63 -5.97 -37.44
C SER A 728 -34.92 -6.09 -36.63
N LEU A 729 -35.47 -4.97 -36.14
CA LEU A 729 -36.78 -4.90 -35.49
C LEU A 729 -37.95 -4.89 -36.49
N GLY A 730 -37.69 -4.92 -37.80
CA GLY A 730 -38.69 -4.87 -38.86
C GLY A 730 -39.09 -3.46 -39.29
N LEU A 731 -38.35 -2.42 -38.88
CA LEU A 731 -38.57 -1.05 -39.32
C LEU A 731 -37.79 -0.77 -40.61
N ASP A 732 -38.45 -0.28 -41.67
CA ASP A 732 -37.78 0.11 -42.91
C ASP A 732 -37.17 1.53 -42.78
N VAL A 733 -35.90 1.60 -42.43
CA VAL A 733 -35.13 2.85 -42.29
C VAL A 733 -34.13 2.96 -43.45
N GLN A 734 -34.25 4.00 -44.28
CA GLN A 734 -33.38 4.26 -45.44
C GLN A 734 -33.01 5.75 -45.54
N ALA A 735 -31.82 6.05 -46.06
CA ALA A 735 -31.42 7.42 -46.36
C ALA A 735 -32.04 7.88 -47.70
N GLU A 736 -32.86 8.93 -47.67
CA GLU A 736 -33.45 9.51 -48.88
C GLU A 736 -32.58 10.61 -49.48
N ILE A 737 -32.35 10.55 -50.79
CA ILE A 737 -31.80 11.68 -51.55
C ILE A 737 -32.99 12.50 -52.05
N LYS A 738 -33.22 13.68 -51.45
CA LYS A 738 -34.15 14.66 -52.04
C LYS A 738 -33.53 15.22 -53.32
N GLN A 739 -33.90 14.66 -54.47
CA GLN A 739 -33.73 15.36 -55.74
C GLN A 739 -34.70 16.54 -55.75
N ASN A 740 -34.18 17.76 -55.59
CA ASN A 740 -34.88 18.97 -55.99
C ASN A 740 -34.99 19.00 -57.51
N ASP A 741 -35.82 18.13 -58.08
CA ASP A 741 -36.52 18.34 -59.34
C ASP A 741 -37.57 17.24 -59.55
N LYS A 742 -38.84 17.67 -59.56
CA LYS A 742 -40.05 16.99 -60.07
C LYS A 742 -39.98 15.46 -60.21
N GLY A 743 -40.36 14.76 -59.13
CA GLY A 743 -41.28 13.61 -59.24
C GLY A 743 -40.71 12.23 -59.56
N LYS A 744 -39.40 11.95 -59.42
CA LYS A 744 -38.92 10.55 -59.42
C LYS A 744 -37.89 10.29 -58.32
N VAL A 745 -38.34 9.66 -57.23
CA VAL A 745 -37.48 9.11 -56.19
C VAL A 745 -36.76 7.88 -56.74
N LYS A 746 -35.43 7.94 -56.85
CA LYS A 746 -34.59 6.74 -57.06
C LYS A 746 -34.01 6.31 -55.71
N LYS A 747 -34.27 5.06 -55.34
CA LYS A 747 -33.70 4.40 -54.17
C LYS A 747 -32.22 4.10 -54.42
N LYS A 748 -31.37 4.33 -53.43
CA LYS A 748 -29.97 3.89 -53.42
C LYS A 748 -29.85 2.79 -52.36
N SER A 749 -29.37 1.61 -52.75
CA SER A 749 -28.99 0.58 -51.77
C SER A 749 -27.73 1.06 -51.04
N LEU A 750 -27.80 1.06 -49.70
CA LEU A 750 -26.65 1.30 -48.81
C LEU A 750 -25.58 0.22 -49.02
#